data_AF-A0AAD9TXC0-F1
#
_entry.id   AF-A0AAD9TXC0-F1
#
_cell.length_a   1.000
_cell.length_b   1.000
_cell.length_c   1.000
_cell.angle_alpha   90.00
_cell.angle_beta   90.00
_cell.angle_gamma   90.00
#
_symmetry.space_group_name_H-M   'P 1'
#
loop_
_entity.id
_entity.type
_entity.pdbx_description
1 polymer ?
#
loop_
_entity_poly.entity_id
_entity_poly.type
_entity_poly.pdbx_seq_one_letter_code
_entity_poly.pdbx_strand_id
1 'polypeptide(L)'
;MGSTVEDPTVPKLPIPGKRNILITSALPYVNNVPHLGNIIGSVLSADVFARYCRLRGYNAIYICGTDEYGTATETKAMEEKCSPKEICDKYHAIHCEVYKWFNISFDKFGRTSTPQQTEVCQAIFKKLLENKWLLENTMQQPYCDTCKRFLADRFVEGICPYEECKYESARGDQCENCGKLLNATELKDPKCRTCQSTPHIRDTNHLFLDLPSLKDKLEEYINNMSVAGSWSQNAIQATNAWLKEGLKPRCITRDLKWGVPVPHEGFEEKVFYVWFDAPIGYPSITACYTSDWDKWWKNPENVELFQFMGKDNVPFHTVMFPSTLLGTGENWTLMKTISATEYLNYEAGKFSKSKGIGVFGNDAKDTNIPVEVWRYYLLTNRPEVSDTLFTWADLQAKLNSELLNNLGNFINRVLSFVAKPPGQGYGSIIPDTIGAESHPLTKALAEKVGTCVEQYVEAMEKVKLKQGVKTAMSISSEGNAYLQESQFWKLYKEDQPSCSIVMRTAVGLVHILACLLEPFMPSFSVEVFKQLNMQAENQPSLCDDKGETERARRPWEIIPPGHKIGIPTPLFKELKDEEVEYFRNKFAGSQADRVVRAEAEAAKVAEQLKKTKVSDGSGKKQRPAKSAAEVKPKTAEPEISIARIDIRVGKIIKAEKHPDADSLYVEDIDVGEGQPRTVVSGLVKYIPLEEMQERMVCVLCNLKPAAMRGIKSHAMVLAASNADHTKVELVEPPKSAKIGERVTFPGYQGEPDDVLNPKKKVWETVQVDLHTNTELVACYKDVPLTTSAGVCTVSSIQSGSIR
;
A
#
# COMPACT_ATOMS: atom_id res chain seq x y z
N MET A 1 0.70 -0.36 42.07
CA MET A 1 -0.52 -1.14 41.78
C MET A 1 -0.22 -1.97 40.55
N GLY A 2 -0.25 -3.29 40.67
CA GLY A 2 0.27 -4.22 39.67
C GLY A 2 -0.54 -4.18 38.38
N SER A 3 0.15 -3.92 37.27
CA SER A 3 -0.33 -4.11 35.92
C SER A 3 -0.46 -5.61 35.68
N THR A 4 -1.64 -6.16 35.90
CA THR A 4 -2.01 -7.50 35.45
C THR A 4 -1.82 -7.54 33.93
N VAL A 5 -0.94 -8.41 33.46
CA VAL A 5 -0.89 -8.80 32.05
C VAL A 5 -2.30 -9.28 31.70
N GLU A 6 -3.04 -8.49 30.92
CA GLU A 6 -4.41 -8.80 30.54
C GLU A 6 -4.43 -10.16 29.84
N ASP A 7 -5.23 -11.08 30.36
CA ASP A 7 -5.44 -12.38 29.74
C ASP A 7 -6.11 -12.14 28.38
N PRO A 8 -5.47 -12.52 27.25
CA PRO A 8 -6.04 -12.31 25.91
C PRO A 8 -7.34 -13.10 25.66
N THR A 9 -7.76 -13.95 26.60
CA THR A 9 -9.02 -14.70 26.52
C THR A 9 -10.23 -13.96 27.09
N VAL A 10 -10.04 -12.88 27.87
CA VAL A 10 -11.15 -12.12 28.47
C VAL A 10 -11.58 -10.98 27.54
N PRO A 11 -12.85 -10.90 27.13
CA PRO A 11 -13.31 -9.82 26.27
C PRO A 11 -13.22 -8.44 26.94
N LYS A 12 -12.68 -7.45 26.21
CA LYS A 12 -12.58 -6.06 26.66
C LYS A 12 -13.93 -5.35 26.51
N LEU A 13 -14.34 -4.65 27.57
CA LEU A 13 -15.54 -3.80 27.59
C LEU A 13 -15.15 -2.32 27.73
N PRO A 14 -16.01 -1.37 27.33
CA PRO A 14 -15.78 0.05 27.56
C PRO A 14 -15.61 0.36 29.05
N ILE A 15 -14.65 1.21 29.37
CA ILE A 15 -14.32 1.64 30.73
C ILE A 15 -14.81 3.09 30.89
N PRO A 16 -15.72 3.38 31.83
CA PRO A 16 -16.19 4.74 32.10
C PRO A 16 -15.03 5.70 32.43
N GLY A 17 -15.07 6.90 31.85
CA GLY A 17 -14.05 7.94 32.07
C GLY A 17 -12.70 7.69 31.37
N LYS A 18 -12.54 6.57 30.67
CA LYS A 18 -11.42 6.33 29.75
C LYS A 18 -11.88 6.49 28.31
N ARG A 19 -10.94 6.77 27.41
CA ARG A 19 -11.20 6.84 25.97
C ARG A 19 -11.37 5.42 25.42
N ASN A 20 -12.57 5.08 24.97
CA ASN A 20 -12.90 3.76 24.41
C ASN A 20 -12.98 3.85 22.89
N ILE A 21 -12.11 3.10 22.20
CA ILE A 21 -11.98 3.14 20.75
C ILE A 21 -12.43 1.80 20.16
N LEU A 22 -13.49 1.85 19.35
CA LEU A 22 -13.93 0.72 18.55
C LEU A 22 -13.37 0.87 17.15
N ILE A 23 -12.59 -0.11 16.70
CA ILE A 23 -11.93 -0.07 15.40
C ILE A 23 -12.49 -1.18 14.54
N THR A 24 -12.94 -0.85 13.34
CA THR A 24 -13.34 -1.84 12.34
C THR A 24 -12.55 -1.68 11.06
N SER A 25 -12.18 -2.80 10.46
CA SER A 25 -11.67 -2.84 9.10
C SER A 25 -12.73 -3.45 8.19
N ALA A 26 -12.87 -2.92 6.96
CA ALA A 26 -13.80 -3.45 5.98
C ALA A 26 -13.67 -4.97 5.84
N LEU A 27 -14.80 -5.67 5.97
CA LEU A 27 -14.83 -7.13 5.91
C LEU A 27 -14.37 -7.60 4.52
N PRO A 28 -13.22 -8.28 4.40
CA PRO A 28 -12.81 -8.87 3.13
C PRO A 28 -13.83 -9.90 2.65
N TYR A 29 -14.17 -9.84 1.38
CA TYR A 29 -14.99 -10.86 0.75
C TYR A 29 -14.25 -12.20 0.71
N VAL A 30 -14.88 -13.24 1.27
CA VAL A 30 -14.17 -14.49 1.60
C VAL A 30 -13.70 -15.25 0.35
N ASN A 31 -14.33 -15.10 -0.80
CA ASN A 31 -14.09 -16.00 -1.94
C ASN A 31 -12.78 -15.73 -2.70
N ASN A 32 -11.95 -14.79 -2.22
CA ASN A 32 -10.71 -14.41 -2.87
C ASN A 32 -9.58 -14.26 -1.86
N VAL A 33 -8.42 -14.83 -2.18
CA VAL A 33 -7.19 -14.53 -1.45
C VAL A 33 -6.93 -13.02 -1.53
N PRO A 34 -6.68 -12.32 -0.40
CA PRO A 34 -6.46 -10.89 -0.41
C PRO A 34 -5.10 -10.58 -1.04
N HIS A 35 -5.05 -9.55 -1.89
CA HIS A 35 -3.79 -9.01 -2.42
C HIS A 35 -3.29 -7.84 -1.57
N LEU A 36 -2.05 -7.38 -1.81
CA LEU A 36 -1.44 -6.30 -1.01
C LEU A 36 -2.30 -5.03 -0.94
N GLY A 37 -3.01 -4.72 -2.04
CA GLY A 37 -3.99 -3.61 -2.09
C GLY A 37 -5.14 -3.75 -1.09
N ASN A 38 -5.71 -4.95 -0.92
CA ASN A 38 -6.75 -5.17 0.09
C ASN A 38 -6.16 -5.06 1.51
N ILE A 39 -4.92 -5.53 1.69
CA ILE A 39 -4.23 -5.52 2.97
C ILE A 39 -3.96 -4.07 3.42
N ILE A 40 -3.31 -3.27 2.58
CA ILE A 40 -3.00 -1.87 2.91
C ILE A 40 -4.26 -1.01 3.03
N GLY A 41 -5.26 -1.24 2.17
CA GLY A 41 -6.46 -0.41 2.13
C GLY A 41 -7.35 -0.56 3.36
N SER A 42 -7.30 -1.72 4.01
CA SER A 42 -8.19 -2.00 5.14
C SER A 42 -7.40 -2.49 6.36
N VAL A 43 -7.00 -3.77 6.39
CA VAL A 43 -6.62 -4.43 7.65
C VAL A 43 -5.30 -3.97 8.24
N LEU A 44 -4.31 -3.64 7.41
CA LEU A 44 -3.00 -3.15 7.86
C LEU A 44 -3.10 -1.70 8.36
N SER A 45 -3.90 -0.86 7.69
CA SER A 45 -4.14 0.52 8.14
C SER A 45 -4.83 0.54 9.51
N ALA A 46 -5.87 -0.28 9.69
CA ALA A 46 -6.57 -0.39 10.97
C ALA A 46 -5.67 -0.98 12.08
N ASP A 47 -4.83 -1.96 11.75
CA ASP A 47 -3.89 -2.57 12.71
C ASP A 47 -2.91 -1.56 13.29
N VAL A 48 -2.34 -0.72 12.43
CA VAL A 48 -1.42 0.35 12.84
C VAL A 48 -2.12 1.30 13.82
N PHE A 49 -3.35 1.72 13.51
CA PHE A 49 -4.08 2.60 14.43
C PHE A 49 -4.46 1.88 15.74
N ALA A 50 -4.88 0.61 15.67
CA ALA A 50 -5.20 -0.19 16.86
C ALA A 50 -4.00 -0.35 17.80
N ARG A 51 -2.83 -0.68 17.25
CA ARG A 51 -1.57 -0.75 18.00
C ARG A 51 -1.22 0.59 18.63
N TYR A 52 -1.30 1.67 17.85
CA TYR A 52 -1.10 3.02 18.36
C TYR A 52 -2.04 3.35 19.54
N CYS A 53 -3.34 3.07 19.42
CA CYS A 53 -4.29 3.28 20.52
C CYS A 53 -3.90 2.50 21.78
N ARG A 54 -3.48 1.23 21.63
CA ARG A 54 -3.00 0.41 22.75
C ARG A 54 -1.72 0.97 23.38
N LEU A 55 -0.76 1.43 22.56
CA LEU A 55 0.47 2.08 23.06
C LEU A 55 0.19 3.36 23.85
N ARG A 56 -0.85 4.11 23.47
CA ARG A 56 -1.30 5.31 24.20
C ARG A 56 -2.04 4.97 25.50
N GLY A 57 -2.36 3.70 25.73
CA GLY A 57 -3.14 3.23 26.88
C GLY A 57 -4.65 3.43 26.73
N TYR A 58 -5.15 3.63 25.51
CA TYR A 58 -6.59 3.71 25.26
C TYR A 58 -7.21 2.32 25.34
N ASN A 59 -8.46 2.26 25.80
CA ASN A 59 -9.22 1.02 25.78
C ASN A 59 -9.73 0.77 24.35
N ALA A 60 -9.00 -0.03 23.59
CA ALA A 60 -9.27 -0.24 22.18
C ALA A 60 -9.59 -1.71 21.87
N ILE A 61 -10.63 -1.93 21.07
CA ILE A 61 -10.88 -3.22 20.43
C ILE A 61 -10.86 -3.09 18.91
N TYR A 62 -10.25 -4.06 18.24
CA TYR A 62 -10.14 -4.13 16.80
C TYR A 62 -10.88 -5.37 16.26
N ILE A 63 -11.99 -5.10 15.57
CA ILE A 63 -12.94 -6.10 15.05
C ILE A 63 -12.87 -6.14 13.52
N CYS A 64 -12.78 -7.33 12.96
CA CYS A 64 -12.94 -7.59 11.53
C CYS A 64 -13.42 -9.03 11.33
N GLY A 65 -13.58 -9.46 10.10
CA GLY A 65 -13.98 -10.82 9.75
C GLY A 65 -14.19 -10.96 8.26
N THR A 66 -14.59 -12.14 7.84
CA THR A 66 -14.92 -12.42 6.44
C THR A 66 -16.38 -12.11 6.14
N ASP A 67 -16.62 -11.45 5.01
CA ASP A 67 -17.95 -11.32 4.41
C ASP A 67 -18.20 -12.53 3.50
N GLU A 68 -19.21 -13.33 3.83
CA GLU A 68 -19.37 -14.69 3.33
C GLU A 68 -20.61 -14.90 2.47
N TYR A 69 -21.58 -13.99 2.52
CA TYR A 69 -22.87 -14.15 1.83
C TYR A 69 -22.87 -13.60 0.40
N GLY A 70 -23.95 -13.89 -0.34
CA GLY A 70 -24.20 -13.31 -1.65
C GLY A 70 -23.82 -14.18 -2.84
N THR A 71 -24.22 -13.72 -4.02
CA THR A 71 -24.20 -14.51 -5.27
C THR A 71 -22.82 -15.00 -5.67
N ALA A 72 -21.78 -14.20 -5.45
CA ALA A 72 -20.43 -14.61 -5.84
C ALA A 72 -19.91 -15.80 -5.03
N THR A 73 -20.45 -16.07 -3.82
CA THR A 73 -20.15 -17.27 -3.02
C THR A 73 -20.81 -18.48 -3.63
N GLU A 74 -22.09 -18.39 -3.98
CA GLU A 74 -22.77 -19.48 -4.69
C GLU A 74 -22.09 -19.78 -6.03
N THR A 75 -21.72 -18.75 -6.81
CA THR A 75 -21.00 -18.93 -8.08
C THR A 75 -19.66 -19.65 -7.87
N LYS A 76 -18.85 -19.17 -6.93
CA LYS A 76 -17.52 -19.75 -6.68
C LYS A 76 -17.61 -21.17 -6.11
N ALA A 77 -18.58 -21.43 -5.24
CA ALA A 77 -18.87 -22.76 -4.73
C ALA A 77 -19.26 -23.74 -5.86
N MET A 78 -20.10 -23.30 -6.81
CA MET A 78 -20.44 -24.10 -8.00
C MET A 78 -19.21 -24.37 -8.88
N GLU A 79 -18.35 -23.38 -9.11
CA GLU A 79 -17.10 -23.55 -9.88
C GLU A 79 -16.15 -24.56 -9.24
N GLU A 80 -16.02 -24.52 -7.90
CA GLU A 80 -15.17 -25.43 -7.12
C GLU A 80 -15.88 -26.73 -6.72
N LYS A 81 -17.13 -26.93 -7.16
CA LYS A 81 -17.96 -28.12 -6.89
C LYS A 81 -18.09 -28.44 -5.40
N CYS A 82 -18.30 -27.42 -4.58
CA CYS A 82 -18.57 -27.53 -3.15
C CYS A 82 -19.78 -26.69 -2.73
N SER A 83 -20.18 -26.78 -1.46
CA SER A 83 -21.22 -25.93 -0.89
C SER A 83 -20.69 -24.52 -0.57
N PRO A 84 -21.56 -23.48 -0.52
CA PRO A 84 -21.19 -22.15 -0.05
C PRO A 84 -20.49 -22.16 1.31
N LYS A 85 -20.94 -23.01 2.24
CA LYS A 85 -20.32 -23.13 3.56
C LYS A 85 -18.87 -23.65 3.46
N GLU A 86 -18.63 -24.71 2.69
CA GLU A 86 -17.30 -25.32 2.56
C GLU A 86 -16.30 -24.34 1.92
N ILE A 87 -16.73 -23.54 0.93
CA ILE A 87 -15.85 -22.54 0.34
C ILE A 87 -15.54 -21.40 1.31
N CYS A 88 -16.53 -20.93 2.07
CA CYS A 88 -16.33 -19.92 3.09
C CYS A 88 -15.38 -20.43 4.20
N ASP A 89 -15.56 -21.67 4.66
CA ASP A 89 -14.68 -22.30 5.67
C ASP A 89 -13.23 -22.37 5.18
N LYS A 90 -13.03 -22.82 3.92
CA LYS A 90 -11.72 -22.90 3.28
C LYS A 90 -11.03 -21.54 3.21
N TYR A 91 -11.71 -20.53 2.67
CA TYR A 91 -11.08 -19.24 2.46
C TYR A 91 -10.98 -18.40 3.73
N HIS A 92 -11.91 -18.53 4.68
CA HIS A 92 -11.76 -17.89 6.00
C HIS A 92 -10.45 -18.32 6.67
N ALA A 93 -10.11 -19.61 6.61
CA ALA A 93 -8.83 -20.10 7.11
C ALA A 93 -7.63 -19.45 6.38
N ILE A 94 -7.70 -19.31 5.05
CA ILE A 94 -6.64 -18.62 4.27
C ILE A 94 -6.50 -17.16 4.69
N HIS A 95 -7.59 -16.43 4.87
CA HIS A 95 -7.56 -15.05 5.38
C HIS A 95 -6.90 -14.97 6.76
N CYS A 96 -7.31 -15.84 7.68
CA CYS A 96 -6.71 -15.95 9.02
C CYS A 96 -5.20 -16.17 8.96
N GLU A 97 -4.73 -17.10 8.12
CA GLU A 97 -3.30 -17.39 7.96
C GLU A 97 -2.52 -16.20 7.40
N VAL A 98 -3.06 -15.54 6.36
CA VAL A 98 -2.45 -14.36 5.76
C VAL A 98 -2.34 -13.24 6.79
N TYR A 99 -3.43 -12.90 7.47
CA TYR A 99 -3.44 -11.78 8.42
C TYR A 99 -2.60 -12.06 9.66
N LYS A 100 -2.56 -13.32 10.12
CA LYS A 100 -1.63 -13.75 11.16
C LYS A 100 -0.17 -13.56 10.72
N TRP A 101 0.17 -13.94 9.49
CA TRP A 101 1.53 -13.75 8.97
C TRP A 101 1.90 -12.26 8.82
N PHE A 102 0.96 -11.42 8.37
CA PHE A 102 1.10 -9.96 8.34
C PHE A 102 1.11 -9.30 9.73
N ASN A 103 1.03 -10.09 10.81
CA ASN A 103 1.02 -9.65 12.19
C ASN A 103 -0.12 -8.65 12.47
N ILE A 104 -1.31 -8.94 11.95
CA ILE A 104 -2.52 -8.17 12.23
C ILE A 104 -3.10 -8.61 13.57
N SER A 105 -3.30 -7.65 14.46
CA SER A 105 -3.63 -7.85 15.88
C SER A 105 -5.11 -7.60 16.17
N PHE A 106 -5.99 -8.40 15.55
CA PHE A 106 -7.43 -8.35 15.85
C PHE A 106 -7.70 -8.80 17.29
N ASP A 107 -8.63 -8.13 17.97
CA ASP A 107 -9.26 -8.67 19.19
C ASP A 107 -10.27 -9.76 18.82
N LYS A 108 -10.94 -9.61 17.67
CA LYS A 108 -11.74 -10.66 17.04
C LYS A 108 -11.66 -10.58 15.51
N PHE A 109 -11.28 -11.69 14.90
CA PHE A 109 -11.51 -11.94 13.48
C PHE A 109 -12.64 -12.97 13.32
N GLY A 110 -13.84 -12.51 12.97
CA GLY A 110 -15.06 -13.31 12.90
C GLY A 110 -15.54 -13.61 11.49
N ARG A 111 -16.83 -13.91 11.38
CA ARG A 111 -17.50 -14.36 10.15
C ARG A 111 -18.92 -13.82 10.12
N THR A 112 -19.44 -13.46 8.94
CA THR A 112 -20.85 -13.08 8.80
C THR A 112 -21.80 -14.28 8.79
N SER A 113 -21.32 -15.50 8.53
CA SER A 113 -22.18 -16.70 8.49
C SER A 113 -22.45 -17.32 9.88
N THR A 114 -22.95 -16.53 10.84
CA THR A 114 -23.16 -16.95 12.24
C THR A 114 -24.62 -16.79 12.69
N PRO A 115 -25.07 -17.51 13.74
CA PRO A 115 -26.38 -17.26 14.36
C PRO A 115 -26.53 -15.81 14.82
N GLN A 116 -25.48 -15.23 15.41
CA GLN A 116 -25.46 -13.84 15.88
C GLN A 116 -25.69 -12.84 14.76
N GLN A 117 -25.15 -13.09 13.55
CA GLN A 117 -25.47 -12.26 12.37
C GLN A 117 -26.97 -12.28 12.09
N THR A 118 -27.58 -13.46 12.09
CA THR A 118 -29.01 -13.61 11.81
C THR A 118 -29.83 -12.86 12.85
N GLU A 119 -29.53 -13.06 14.14
CA GLU A 119 -30.23 -12.41 15.25
C GLU A 119 -30.13 -10.88 15.19
N VAL A 120 -28.91 -10.33 15.06
CA VAL A 120 -28.69 -8.88 15.04
C VAL A 120 -29.30 -8.24 13.78
N CYS A 121 -29.12 -8.86 12.61
CA CYS A 121 -29.68 -8.36 11.36
C CYS A 121 -31.20 -8.35 11.37
N GLN A 122 -31.84 -9.43 11.84
CA GLN A 122 -33.29 -9.52 11.95
C GLN A 122 -33.86 -8.55 13.00
N ALA A 123 -33.14 -8.31 14.10
CA ALA A 123 -33.53 -7.31 15.09
C ALA A 123 -33.54 -5.89 14.52
N ILE A 124 -32.49 -5.50 13.77
CA ILE A 124 -32.41 -4.21 13.08
C ILE A 124 -33.53 -4.09 12.03
N PHE A 125 -33.73 -5.13 11.21
CA PHE A 125 -34.80 -5.16 10.21
C PHE A 125 -36.18 -4.96 10.85
N LYS A 126 -36.48 -5.68 11.95
CA LYS A 126 -37.75 -5.55 12.65
C LYS A 126 -38.00 -4.12 13.13
N LYS A 127 -36.98 -3.44 13.65
CA LYS A 127 -37.07 -2.03 14.06
C LYS A 127 -37.33 -1.10 12.87
N LEU A 128 -36.68 -1.33 11.74
CA LEU A 128 -36.94 -0.56 10.51
C LEU A 128 -38.37 -0.75 10.00
N LEU A 129 -38.90 -1.97 10.07
CA LEU A 129 -40.27 -2.29 9.70
C LEU A 129 -41.28 -1.61 10.65
N GLU A 130 -41.07 -1.74 11.97
CA GLU A 130 -41.89 -1.09 13.02
C GLU A 130 -41.95 0.45 12.82
N ASN A 131 -40.81 1.04 12.46
CA ASN A 131 -40.69 2.48 12.24
C ASN A 131 -41.08 2.93 10.82
N LYS A 132 -41.57 2.03 9.96
CA LYS A 132 -42.06 2.32 8.60
C LYS A 132 -41.01 2.91 7.64
N TRP A 133 -39.77 2.44 7.74
CA TRP A 133 -38.68 2.84 6.81
C TRP A 133 -38.49 1.89 5.63
N LEU A 134 -39.39 0.93 5.46
CA LEU A 134 -39.31 -0.10 4.43
C LEU A 134 -40.48 0.03 3.45
N LEU A 135 -40.17 -0.16 2.17
CA LEU A 135 -41.15 -0.22 1.08
C LEU A 135 -41.13 -1.61 0.46
N GLU A 136 -42.27 -2.09 -0.01
CA GLU A 136 -42.37 -3.31 -0.80
C GLU A 136 -42.72 -2.96 -2.25
N ASN A 137 -41.87 -3.39 -3.19
CA ASN A 137 -42.12 -3.22 -4.62
C ASN A 137 -41.93 -4.55 -5.35
N THR A 138 -42.75 -4.78 -6.39
CA THR A 138 -42.59 -5.89 -7.31
C THR A 138 -41.56 -5.54 -8.40
N MET A 139 -40.66 -6.48 -8.69
CA MET A 139 -39.68 -6.40 -9.77
C MET A 139 -39.85 -7.56 -10.74
N GLN A 140 -39.44 -7.36 -11.99
CA GLN A 140 -39.40 -8.42 -12.99
C GLN A 140 -37.98 -8.96 -13.10
N GLN A 141 -37.82 -10.29 -12.98
CA GLN A 141 -36.53 -10.96 -13.10
C GLN A 141 -36.65 -12.23 -13.94
N PRO A 142 -35.59 -12.62 -14.68
CA PRO A 142 -35.56 -13.91 -15.35
C PRO A 142 -35.60 -15.06 -14.34
N TYR A 143 -36.48 -16.03 -14.56
CA TYR A 143 -36.65 -17.24 -13.75
C TYR A 143 -36.37 -18.49 -14.60
N CYS A 144 -35.61 -19.41 -14.05
CA CYS A 144 -35.29 -20.67 -14.70
C CYS A 144 -36.09 -21.82 -14.07
N ASP A 145 -37.01 -22.42 -14.82
CA ASP A 145 -37.83 -23.55 -14.34
C ASP A 145 -37.01 -24.80 -14.03
N THR A 146 -35.93 -25.02 -14.78
CA THR A 146 -35.03 -26.17 -14.58
C THR A 146 -34.23 -26.02 -13.28
N CYS A 147 -33.65 -24.84 -13.03
CA CYS A 147 -32.88 -24.56 -11.82
C CYS A 147 -33.77 -24.15 -10.63
N LYS A 148 -35.07 -23.93 -10.86
CA LYS A 148 -36.06 -23.46 -9.89
C LYS A 148 -35.59 -22.24 -9.07
N ARG A 149 -35.03 -21.25 -9.77
CA ARG A 149 -34.53 -20.01 -9.16
C ARG A 149 -34.64 -18.83 -10.09
N PHE A 150 -34.73 -17.63 -9.51
CA PHE A 150 -34.44 -16.39 -10.21
C PHE A 150 -32.95 -16.34 -10.57
N LEU A 151 -32.64 -15.74 -11.72
CA LEU A 151 -31.30 -15.62 -12.23
C LEU A 151 -30.81 -14.19 -12.03
N ALA A 152 -29.74 -14.04 -11.25
CA ALA A 152 -28.95 -12.81 -11.27
C ALA A 152 -28.36 -12.59 -12.67
N ASP A 153 -28.06 -11.34 -13.04
CA ASP A 153 -27.57 -10.96 -14.36
C ASP A 153 -26.37 -11.81 -14.85
N ARG A 154 -25.49 -12.22 -13.93
CA ARG A 154 -24.32 -13.08 -14.21
C ARG A 154 -24.68 -14.51 -14.63
N PHE A 155 -25.88 -14.96 -14.33
CA PHE A 155 -26.42 -16.27 -14.71
C PHE A 155 -27.33 -16.20 -15.95
N VAL A 156 -27.47 -15.01 -16.56
CA VAL A 156 -28.21 -14.82 -17.81
C VAL A 156 -27.22 -14.44 -18.90
N GLU A 157 -27.26 -15.18 -20.00
CA GLU A 157 -26.54 -14.86 -21.24
C GLU A 157 -27.53 -14.85 -22.39
N GLY A 158 -27.26 -14.09 -23.45
CA GLY A 158 -28.14 -14.03 -24.61
C GLY A 158 -27.62 -13.09 -25.68
N ILE A 159 -28.45 -12.84 -26.68
CA ILE A 159 -28.11 -11.95 -27.78
C ILE A 159 -28.32 -10.49 -27.36
N CYS A 160 -27.31 -9.65 -27.58
CA CYS A 160 -27.36 -8.22 -27.34
C CYS A 160 -28.56 -7.58 -28.07
N PRO A 161 -29.43 -6.82 -27.37
CA PRO A 161 -30.65 -6.28 -27.98
C PRO A 161 -30.38 -5.17 -29.00
N TYR A 162 -29.22 -4.51 -28.91
CA TYR A 162 -28.84 -3.42 -29.81
C TYR A 162 -28.55 -3.94 -31.22
N GLU A 163 -29.29 -3.42 -32.19
CA GLU A 163 -29.27 -3.85 -33.59
C GLU A 163 -27.90 -3.71 -34.26
N GLU A 164 -27.14 -2.68 -33.86
CA GLU A 164 -25.78 -2.42 -34.34
C GLU A 164 -24.73 -3.39 -33.77
N CYS A 165 -25.07 -4.21 -32.77
CA CYS A 165 -24.14 -5.11 -32.11
C CYS A 165 -24.50 -6.59 -32.28
N LYS A 166 -25.72 -7.00 -31.89
CA LYS A 166 -26.22 -8.40 -31.96
C LYS A 166 -25.26 -9.48 -31.47
N TYR A 167 -24.36 -9.15 -30.54
CA TYR A 167 -23.42 -10.11 -29.97
C TYR A 167 -24.16 -11.26 -29.29
N GLU A 168 -23.89 -12.51 -29.69
CA GLU A 168 -24.71 -13.68 -29.32
C GLU A 168 -24.57 -14.14 -27.86
N SER A 169 -23.59 -13.62 -27.14
CA SER A 169 -23.27 -14.04 -25.76
C SER A 169 -23.09 -12.85 -24.82
N ALA A 170 -23.91 -11.82 -24.99
CA ALA A 170 -24.00 -10.72 -24.04
C ALA A 170 -24.49 -11.23 -22.68
N ARG A 171 -23.95 -10.65 -21.60
CA ARG A 171 -24.38 -10.95 -20.23
C ARG A 171 -25.59 -10.10 -19.86
N GLY A 172 -26.30 -10.50 -18.81
CA GLY A 172 -27.48 -9.78 -18.33
C GLY A 172 -27.25 -8.33 -17.90
N ASP A 173 -26.02 -7.98 -17.51
CA ASP A 173 -25.66 -6.65 -16.98
C ASP A 173 -24.92 -5.78 -18.00
N GLN A 174 -24.15 -6.38 -18.91
CA GLN A 174 -23.33 -5.67 -19.88
C GLN A 174 -22.99 -6.54 -21.08
N CYS A 175 -23.06 -5.95 -22.29
CA CYS A 175 -22.52 -6.56 -23.49
C CYS A 175 -21.00 -6.40 -23.56
N GLU A 176 -20.26 -7.51 -23.61
CA GLU A 176 -18.79 -7.48 -23.67
C GLU A 176 -18.24 -6.97 -25.02
N ASN A 177 -19.06 -6.98 -26.08
CA ASN A 177 -18.66 -6.53 -27.41
C ASN A 177 -18.85 -5.01 -27.61
N CYS A 178 -20.02 -4.45 -27.27
CA CYS A 178 -20.29 -3.01 -27.43
C CYS A 178 -20.15 -2.18 -26.14
N GLY A 179 -19.88 -2.83 -25.01
CA GLY A 179 -19.69 -2.18 -23.71
C GLY A 179 -20.95 -1.59 -23.06
N LYS A 180 -22.11 -1.65 -23.73
CA LYS A 180 -23.37 -1.10 -23.22
C LYS A 180 -23.88 -1.90 -22.01
N LEU A 181 -24.39 -1.19 -21.02
CA LEU A 181 -25.12 -1.76 -19.89
C LEU A 181 -26.49 -2.24 -20.37
N LEU A 182 -26.90 -3.41 -19.87
CA LEU A 182 -28.13 -4.09 -20.25
C LEU A 182 -28.95 -4.40 -19.00
N ASN A 183 -30.25 -4.58 -19.17
CA ASN A 183 -31.04 -5.34 -18.22
C ASN A 183 -31.19 -6.78 -18.73
N ALA A 184 -31.12 -7.77 -17.84
CA ALA A 184 -31.23 -9.18 -18.23
C ALA A 184 -32.57 -9.51 -18.91
N THR A 185 -33.60 -8.72 -18.65
CA THR A 185 -34.92 -8.82 -19.26
C THR A 185 -34.97 -8.33 -20.72
N GLU A 186 -33.97 -7.58 -21.17
CA GLU A 186 -33.87 -7.04 -22.53
C GLU A 186 -33.12 -7.96 -23.49
N LEU A 187 -32.40 -8.96 -22.99
CA LEU A 187 -31.65 -9.91 -23.82
C LEU A 187 -32.59 -10.70 -24.74
N LYS A 188 -32.19 -10.81 -26.02
CA LYS A 188 -32.88 -11.65 -27.00
C LYS A 188 -32.37 -13.09 -26.89
N ASP A 189 -33.26 -14.07 -27.01
CA ASP A 189 -32.95 -15.50 -26.77
C ASP A 189 -32.14 -15.73 -25.47
N PRO A 190 -32.65 -15.29 -24.30
CA PRO A 190 -31.92 -15.45 -23.06
C PRO A 190 -31.75 -16.93 -22.72
N LYS A 191 -30.62 -17.27 -22.12
CA LYS A 191 -30.26 -18.61 -21.66
C LYS A 191 -29.75 -18.55 -20.23
N CYS A 192 -30.14 -19.55 -19.45
CA CYS A 192 -29.59 -19.77 -18.13
C CYS A 192 -28.17 -20.33 -18.26
N ARG A 193 -27.16 -19.58 -17.83
CA ARG A 193 -25.75 -20.01 -17.92
C ARG A 193 -25.48 -21.34 -17.19
N THR A 194 -26.32 -21.70 -16.22
CA THR A 194 -26.18 -22.92 -15.42
C THR A 194 -26.66 -24.18 -16.14
N CYS A 195 -27.83 -24.14 -16.79
CA CYS A 195 -28.47 -25.33 -17.38
C CYS A 195 -28.81 -25.19 -18.86
N GLN A 196 -28.51 -24.04 -19.45
CA GLN A 196 -28.71 -23.70 -20.86
C GLN A 196 -30.18 -23.63 -21.30
N SER A 197 -31.15 -23.79 -20.39
CA SER A 197 -32.57 -23.58 -20.71
C SER A 197 -32.92 -22.10 -20.82
N THR A 198 -33.92 -21.77 -21.64
CA THR A 198 -34.47 -20.41 -21.76
C THR A 198 -35.20 -20.03 -20.46
N PRO A 199 -34.80 -18.95 -19.77
CA PRO A 199 -35.54 -18.40 -18.64
C PRO A 199 -36.75 -17.58 -19.13
N HIS A 200 -37.78 -17.47 -18.30
CA HIS A 200 -38.93 -16.60 -18.56
C HIS A 200 -38.98 -15.46 -17.54
N ILE A 201 -39.59 -14.34 -17.89
CA ILE A 201 -39.74 -13.20 -16.96
C ILE A 201 -40.82 -13.53 -15.94
N ARG A 202 -40.50 -13.35 -14.66
CA ARG A 202 -41.41 -13.56 -13.55
C ARG A 202 -41.34 -12.42 -12.56
N ASP A 203 -42.50 -12.04 -12.04
CA ASP A 203 -42.63 -11.03 -11.00
C ASP A 203 -42.14 -11.59 -9.65
N THR A 204 -41.43 -10.76 -8.89
CA THR A 204 -40.86 -11.10 -7.59
C THR A 204 -40.90 -9.88 -6.68
N ASN A 205 -41.42 -10.03 -5.45
CA ASN A 205 -41.50 -8.93 -4.49
C ASN A 205 -40.16 -8.72 -3.78
N HIS A 206 -39.85 -7.47 -3.51
CA HIS A 206 -38.64 -7.07 -2.82
C HIS A 206 -38.92 -5.96 -1.81
N LEU A 207 -38.23 -6.03 -0.67
CA LEU A 207 -38.18 -4.95 0.31
C LEU A 207 -37.05 -3.97 0.00
N PHE A 208 -37.32 -2.70 0.23
CA PHE A 208 -36.42 -1.57 0.00
C PHE A 208 -36.30 -0.73 1.26
N LEU A 209 -35.09 -0.28 1.58
CA LEU A 209 -34.86 0.78 2.56
C LEU A 209 -35.18 2.13 1.93
N ASP A 210 -36.10 2.88 2.54
CA ASP A 210 -36.54 4.20 2.07
C ASP A 210 -35.55 5.30 2.47
N LEU A 211 -34.39 5.29 1.82
CA LEU A 211 -33.36 6.32 2.00
C LEU A 211 -33.85 7.76 1.76
N PRO A 212 -34.71 8.07 0.76
CA PRO A 212 -35.27 9.41 0.60
C PRO A 212 -35.90 9.95 1.90
N SER A 213 -36.69 9.12 2.58
CA SER A 213 -37.39 9.53 3.81
C SER A 213 -36.45 9.64 5.02
N LEU A 214 -35.29 8.97 5.00
CA LEU A 214 -34.25 9.06 6.04
C LEU A 214 -33.22 10.20 5.80
N LYS A 215 -33.33 10.92 4.68
CA LYS A 215 -32.32 11.87 4.20
C LYS A 215 -31.95 12.92 5.25
N ASP A 216 -32.92 13.59 5.85
CA ASP A 216 -32.65 14.73 6.75
C ASP A 216 -31.83 14.30 7.98
N LYS A 217 -32.19 13.17 8.60
CA LYS A 217 -31.44 12.59 9.73
C LYS A 217 -30.02 12.19 9.34
N LEU A 218 -29.86 11.67 8.12
CA LEU A 218 -28.57 11.25 7.61
C LEU A 218 -27.67 12.46 7.31
N GLU A 219 -28.20 13.49 6.67
CA GLU A 219 -27.46 14.72 6.37
C GLU A 219 -27.02 15.44 7.64
N GLU A 220 -27.86 15.48 8.68
CA GLU A 220 -27.48 16.01 9.99
C GLU A 220 -26.27 15.26 10.57
N TYR A 221 -26.33 13.92 10.58
CA TYR A 221 -25.22 13.08 11.02
C TYR A 221 -23.94 13.33 10.20
N ILE A 222 -24.03 13.34 8.87
CA ILE A 222 -22.88 13.53 7.97
C ILE A 222 -22.26 14.91 8.18
N ASN A 223 -23.06 15.98 8.24
CA ASN A 223 -22.57 17.35 8.41
C ASN A 223 -21.82 17.53 9.74
N ASN A 224 -22.33 16.91 10.81
CA ASN A 224 -21.70 16.98 12.13
C ASN A 224 -20.44 16.11 12.21
N MET A 225 -20.53 14.83 11.81
CA MET A 225 -19.43 13.87 12.00
C MET A 225 -18.30 14.00 10.98
N SER A 226 -18.58 14.47 9.76
CA SER A 226 -17.51 14.68 8.77
C SER A 226 -16.46 15.71 9.24
N VAL A 227 -16.91 16.73 9.99
CA VAL A 227 -16.03 17.74 10.60
C VAL A 227 -15.47 17.24 11.93
N ALA A 228 -16.33 16.84 12.88
CA ALA A 228 -15.90 16.43 14.23
C ALA A 228 -14.98 15.20 14.22
N GLY A 229 -15.22 14.29 13.29
CA GLY A 229 -14.44 13.07 13.08
C GLY A 229 -13.30 13.21 12.08
N SER A 230 -13.09 14.39 11.49
CA SER A 230 -12.03 14.67 10.52
C SER A 230 -11.98 13.64 9.37
N TRP A 231 -13.10 13.43 8.69
CA TRP A 231 -13.20 12.44 7.60
C TRP A 231 -12.19 12.73 6.49
N SER A 232 -11.67 11.68 5.88
CA SER A 232 -10.77 11.82 4.73
C SER A 232 -11.48 12.50 3.55
N GLN A 233 -10.75 13.33 2.81
CA GLN A 233 -11.33 14.16 1.74
C GLN A 233 -12.01 13.33 0.64
N ASN A 234 -11.42 12.20 0.26
CA ASN A 234 -12.02 11.25 -0.67
C ASN A 234 -13.35 10.68 -0.16
N ALA A 235 -13.48 10.43 1.15
CA ALA A 235 -14.72 9.95 1.73
C ALA A 235 -15.81 11.03 1.73
N ILE A 236 -15.45 12.27 2.03
CA ILE A 236 -16.36 13.43 1.95
C ILE A 236 -16.85 13.62 0.50
N GLN A 237 -15.94 13.59 -0.48
CA GLN A 237 -16.29 13.76 -1.89
C GLN A 237 -17.23 12.66 -2.39
N ALA A 238 -16.94 11.40 -2.10
CA ALA A 238 -17.78 10.28 -2.49
C ALA A 238 -19.17 10.33 -1.82
N THR A 239 -19.23 10.73 -0.55
CA THR A 239 -20.50 10.89 0.19
C THR A 239 -21.35 12.02 -0.38
N ASN A 240 -20.74 13.18 -0.64
CA ASN A 240 -21.42 14.34 -1.20
C ASN A 240 -21.92 14.08 -2.63
N ALA A 241 -21.19 13.29 -3.42
CA ALA A 241 -21.65 12.88 -4.75
C ALA A 241 -22.96 12.08 -4.68
N TRP A 242 -23.07 11.15 -3.71
CA TRP A 242 -24.30 10.38 -3.47
C TRP A 242 -25.47 11.25 -3.00
N LEU A 243 -25.22 12.20 -2.08
CA LEU A 243 -26.26 13.12 -1.62
C LEU A 243 -26.77 14.03 -2.75
N LYS A 244 -25.85 14.52 -3.60
CA LYS A 244 -26.17 15.38 -4.74
C LYS A 244 -26.97 14.67 -5.83
N GLU A 245 -26.72 13.38 -6.08
CA GLU A 245 -27.53 12.58 -7.02
C GLU A 245 -28.99 12.43 -6.54
N GLY A 246 -29.21 12.53 -5.23
CA GLY A 246 -30.48 12.26 -4.57
C GLY A 246 -30.55 10.80 -4.13
N LEU A 247 -30.84 10.60 -2.84
CA LEU A 247 -30.99 9.27 -2.28
C LEU A 247 -32.23 8.58 -2.85
N LYS A 248 -32.07 7.35 -3.34
CA LYS A 248 -33.13 6.52 -3.93
C LYS A 248 -33.41 5.33 -3.00
N PRO A 249 -34.64 4.76 -2.99
CA PRO A 249 -34.88 3.52 -2.27
C PRO A 249 -33.93 2.41 -2.73
N ARG A 250 -33.37 1.65 -1.78
CA ARG A 250 -32.40 0.60 -2.08
C ARG A 250 -32.95 -0.77 -1.69
N CYS A 251 -32.97 -1.70 -2.64
CA CYS A 251 -33.45 -3.06 -2.41
C CYS A 251 -32.53 -3.80 -1.42
N ILE A 252 -33.10 -4.28 -0.31
CA ILE A 252 -32.40 -4.97 0.77
C ILE A 252 -32.65 -6.49 0.77
N THR A 253 -33.33 -7.04 -0.23
CA THR A 253 -33.63 -8.48 -0.32
C THR A 253 -33.15 -9.07 -1.65
N ARG A 254 -32.86 -10.37 -1.68
CA ARG A 254 -32.45 -11.10 -2.89
C ARG A 254 -33.04 -12.50 -2.92
N ASP A 255 -33.31 -12.97 -4.13
CA ASP A 255 -33.69 -14.34 -4.43
C ASP A 255 -32.46 -15.26 -4.47
N LEU A 256 -31.84 -15.44 -3.31
CA LEU A 256 -30.69 -16.33 -3.10
C LEU A 256 -30.97 -17.29 -1.95
N LYS A 257 -30.20 -18.38 -1.88
CA LYS A 257 -30.29 -19.34 -0.78
C LYS A 257 -29.23 -19.08 0.29
N TRP A 258 -28.07 -18.58 -0.12
CA TRP A 258 -26.94 -18.29 0.77
C TRP A 258 -26.94 -16.83 1.26
N GLY A 259 -27.61 -16.61 2.39
CA GLY A 259 -27.75 -15.30 3.05
C GLY A 259 -28.52 -15.40 4.36
N VAL A 260 -28.70 -14.27 5.04
CA VAL A 260 -29.55 -14.19 6.23
C VAL A 260 -31.03 -14.24 5.80
N PRO A 261 -31.87 -15.16 6.33
CA PRO A 261 -33.26 -15.26 5.94
C PRO A 261 -34.08 -14.04 6.37
N VAL A 262 -35.05 -13.63 5.55
CA VAL A 262 -35.90 -12.47 5.81
C VAL A 262 -37.13 -12.88 6.63
N PRO A 263 -37.33 -12.35 7.85
CA PRO A 263 -38.47 -12.71 8.70
C PRO A 263 -39.71 -11.88 8.32
N HIS A 264 -40.21 -12.09 7.10
CA HIS A 264 -41.39 -11.40 6.56
C HIS A 264 -42.25 -12.37 5.75
N GLU A 265 -43.58 -12.23 5.84
CA GLU A 265 -44.53 -13.11 5.15
C GLU A 265 -44.36 -12.99 3.63
N GLY A 266 -44.28 -14.13 2.94
CA GLY A 266 -44.04 -14.19 1.48
C GLY A 266 -42.57 -14.04 1.06
N PHE A 267 -41.64 -13.99 2.02
CA PHE A 267 -40.19 -13.89 1.80
C PHE A 267 -39.42 -15.12 2.30
N GLU A 268 -40.08 -16.26 2.49
CA GLU A 268 -39.51 -17.49 3.07
C GLU A 268 -38.33 -18.05 2.25
N GLU A 269 -38.33 -17.80 0.94
CA GLU A 269 -37.32 -18.25 -0.01
C GLU A 269 -36.31 -17.15 -0.39
N LYS A 270 -36.28 -16.05 0.38
CA LYS A 270 -35.44 -14.88 0.15
C LYS A 270 -34.49 -14.65 1.32
N VAL A 271 -33.39 -13.98 1.00
CA VAL A 271 -32.38 -13.56 1.98
C VAL A 271 -32.16 -12.06 1.90
N PHE A 272 -31.60 -11.48 2.96
CA PHE A 272 -31.13 -10.11 2.91
C PHE A 272 -30.00 -9.96 1.88
N TYR A 273 -30.00 -8.81 1.21
CA TYR A 273 -28.95 -8.45 0.29
C TYR A 273 -27.68 -8.10 1.07
N VAL A 274 -26.53 -8.58 0.60
CA VAL A 274 -25.22 -8.36 1.24
C VAL A 274 -24.88 -6.89 1.50
N TRP A 275 -25.39 -5.96 0.69
CA TRP A 275 -25.17 -4.52 0.91
C TRP A 275 -25.92 -3.97 2.13
N PHE A 276 -26.94 -4.69 2.62
CA PHE A 276 -27.67 -4.35 3.85
C PHE A 276 -27.03 -5.01 5.08
N ASP A 277 -26.73 -6.31 5.02
CA ASP A 277 -26.32 -7.07 6.21
C ASP A 277 -24.80 -7.16 6.43
N ALA A 278 -23.95 -6.96 5.40
CA ALA A 278 -22.49 -7.05 5.59
C ALA A 278 -21.96 -6.04 6.62
N PRO A 279 -22.38 -4.76 6.63
CA PRO A 279 -21.98 -3.83 7.71
C PRO A 279 -22.54 -4.22 9.09
N ILE A 280 -23.66 -4.93 9.16
CA ILE A 280 -24.19 -5.52 10.40
C ILE A 280 -23.27 -6.66 10.91
N GLY A 281 -22.39 -7.16 10.05
CA GLY A 281 -21.27 -8.03 10.43
C GLY A 281 -20.40 -7.46 11.54
N TYR A 282 -20.20 -6.14 11.62
CA TYR A 282 -19.36 -5.57 12.69
C TYR A 282 -19.95 -5.77 14.10
N PRO A 283 -21.22 -5.37 14.39
CA PRO A 283 -21.84 -5.67 15.67
C PRO A 283 -22.03 -7.17 15.91
N SER A 284 -22.37 -7.98 14.90
CA SER A 284 -22.55 -9.43 15.10
C SER A 284 -21.25 -10.17 15.42
N ILE A 285 -20.13 -9.79 14.80
CA ILE A 285 -18.81 -10.31 15.16
C ILE A 285 -18.43 -9.89 16.58
N THR A 286 -18.80 -8.67 16.98
CA THR A 286 -18.60 -8.21 18.37
C THR A 286 -19.48 -9.01 19.34
N ALA A 287 -20.69 -9.39 18.96
CA ALA A 287 -21.54 -10.33 19.72
C ALA A 287 -20.93 -11.73 19.83
N CYS A 288 -20.14 -12.17 18.85
CA CYS A 288 -19.35 -13.40 18.92
C CYS A 288 -18.07 -13.26 19.75
N TYR A 289 -17.71 -12.04 20.16
CA TYR A 289 -16.58 -11.74 21.02
C TYR A 289 -17.03 -11.61 22.49
N THR A 290 -18.17 -10.97 22.75
CA THR A 290 -18.74 -10.80 24.08
C THR A 290 -20.26 -10.74 24.05
N SER A 291 -20.92 -11.24 25.11
CA SER A 291 -22.37 -11.09 25.29
C SER A 291 -22.80 -9.63 25.46
N ASP A 292 -21.91 -8.79 26.01
CA ASP A 292 -22.14 -7.37 26.30
C ASP A 292 -21.71 -6.47 25.12
N TRP A 293 -21.92 -6.94 23.88
CA TRP A 293 -21.47 -6.25 22.66
C TRP A 293 -22.18 -4.91 22.44
N ASP A 294 -23.39 -4.77 22.97
CA ASP A 294 -24.19 -3.56 22.97
C ASP A 294 -23.51 -2.42 23.73
N LYS A 295 -22.68 -2.70 24.75
CA LYS A 295 -21.89 -1.66 25.42
C LYS A 295 -20.92 -0.95 24.48
N TRP A 296 -20.47 -1.62 23.42
CA TRP A 296 -19.63 -1.02 22.36
C TRP A 296 -20.48 -0.35 21.27
N TRP A 297 -21.55 -1.01 20.82
CA TRP A 297 -22.32 -0.60 19.64
C TRP A 297 -23.56 0.24 19.92
N LYS A 298 -23.96 0.40 21.19
CA LYS A 298 -25.12 1.20 21.63
C LYS A 298 -24.73 2.16 22.76
N ASN A 299 -23.60 2.84 22.62
CA ASN A 299 -23.00 3.72 23.64
C ASN A 299 -22.20 4.89 23.01
N PRO A 300 -22.84 5.70 22.14
CA PRO A 300 -22.17 6.76 21.38
C PRO A 300 -21.52 7.83 22.26
N GLU A 301 -21.94 7.97 23.53
CA GLU A 301 -21.40 8.98 24.45
C GLU A 301 -20.02 8.59 25.00
N ASN A 302 -19.69 7.29 25.04
CA ASN A 302 -18.45 6.78 25.64
C ASN A 302 -17.55 6.02 24.65
N VAL A 303 -18.02 5.72 23.44
CA VAL A 303 -17.31 4.94 22.43
C VAL A 303 -17.11 5.74 21.15
N GLU A 304 -15.86 5.78 20.68
CA GLU A 304 -15.51 6.37 19.39
C GLU A 304 -15.31 5.26 18.35
N LEU A 305 -16.13 5.22 17.29
CA LEU A 305 -16.00 4.26 16.20
C LEU A 305 -15.11 4.81 15.07
N PHE A 306 -14.04 4.07 14.76
CA PHE A 306 -13.12 4.31 13.63
C PHE A 306 -13.25 3.20 12.60
N GLN A 307 -13.49 3.55 11.33
CA GLN A 307 -13.64 2.59 10.24
C GLN A 307 -12.58 2.78 9.15
N PHE A 308 -11.94 1.68 8.75
CA PHE A 308 -10.87 1.66 7.74
C PHE A 308 -11.28 0.84 6.52
N MET A 309 -11.15 1.41 5.33
CA MET A 309 -11.61 0.77 4.11
C MET A 309 -10.97 1.35 2.83
N GLY A 310 -11.12 0.65 1.70
CA GLY A 310 -10.92 1.25 0.38
C GLY A 310 -12.10 2.14 -0.02
N LYS A 311 -11.86 3.10 -0.92
CA LYS A 311 -12.86 4.11 -1.36
C LYS A 311 -14.20 3.54 -1.83
N ASP A 312 -14.21 2.34 -2.41
CA ASP A 312 -15.44 1.71 -2.94
C ASP A 312 -16.47 1.41 -1.85
N ASN A 313 -16.01 1.24 -0.61
CA ASN A 313 -16.87 0.95 0.54
C ASN A 313 -17.44 2.21 1.21
N VAL A 314 -16.99 3.42 0.82
CA VAL A 314 -17.37 4.66 1.50
C VAL A 314 -18.89 4.84 1.55
N PRO A 315 -19.65 4.78 0.43
CA PRO A 315 -21.09 5.05 0.48
C PRO A 315 -21.86 4.07 1.37
N PHE A 316 -21.36 2.86 1.55
CA PHE A 316 -21.98 1.89 2.45
C PHE A 316 -21.86 2.31 3.91
N HIS A 317 -20.74 2.92 4.29
CA HIS A 317 -20.43 3.27 5.67
C HIS A 317 -20.80 4.72 6.02
N THR A 318 -20.98 5.57 5.02
CA THR A 318 -21.41 6.96 5.20
C THR A 318 -22.89 7.19 4.91
N VAL A 319 -23.52 6.33 4.08
CA VAL A 319 -24.93 6.43 3.70
C VAL A 319 -25.72 5.21 4.19
N MET A 320 -25.49 4.02 3.62
CA MET A 320 -26.36 2.86 3.82
C MET A 320 -26.46 2.40 5.28
N PHE A 321 -25.32 2.16 5.92
CA PHE A 321 -25.27 1.62 7.27
C PHE A 321 -25.71 2.65 8.32
N PRO A 322 -25.26 3.93 8.29
CA PRO A 322 -25.81 4.94 9.17
C PRO A 322 -27.32 5.13 9.00
N SER A 323 -27.86 5.14 7.78
CA SER A 323 -29.32 5.19 7.58
C SER A 323 -30.03 3.98 8.19
N THR A 324 -29.46 2.78 8.05
CA THR A 324 -29.97 1.55 8.66
C THR A 324 -30.04 1.67 10.18
N LEU A 325 -28.97 2.15 10.82
CA LEU A 325 -28.92 2.31 12.28
C LEU A 325 -29.82 3.45 12.77
N LEU A 326 -29.76 4.62 12.14
CA LEU A 326 -30.61 5.78 12.46
C LEU A 326 -32.11 5.45 12.32
N GLY A 327 -32.47 4.66 11.31
CA GLY A 327 -33.84 4.23 11.09
C GLY A 327 -34.40 3.36 12.22
N THR A 328 -33.55 2.66 12.98
CA THR A 328 -34.02 1.88 14.15
C THR A 328 -34.54 2.75 15.29
N GLY A 329 -34.09 4.01 15.39
CA GLY A 329 -34.38 4.91 16.51
C GLY A 329 -33.68 4.51 17.83
N GLU A 330 -32.75 3.57 17.80
CA GLU A 330 -31.97 3.16 18.98
C GLU A 330 -30.66 3.97 19.10
N ASN A 331 -30.06 3.97 20.29
CA ASN A 331 -28.86 4.76 20.60
C ASN A 331 -27.56 4.10 20.08
N TRP A 332 -27.45 3.89 18.78
CA TRP A 332 -26.29 3.24 18.16
C TRP A 332 -25.02 4.12 18.20
N THR A 333 -23.88 3.50 18.43
CA THR A 333 -22.56 4.06 18.20
C THR A 333 -22.34 4.18 16.68
N LEU A 334 -22.51 5.39 16.14
CA LEU A 334 -22.24 5.69 14.74
C LEU A 334 -20.76 5.98 14.51
N MET A 335 -20.32 5.91 13.25
CA MET A 335 -18.94 6.12 12.89
C MET A 335 -18.52 7.57 13.15
N LYS A 336 -17.54 7.75 14.05
CA LYS A 336 -16.90 9.04 14.27
C LYS A 336 -15.96 9.36 13.11
N THR A 337 -15.01 8.47 12.83
CA THR A 337 -13.94 8.72 11.84
C THR A 337 -13.88 7.61 10.78
N ILE A 338 -13.73 8.02 9.52
CA ILE A 338 -13.46 7.13 8.38
C ILE A 338 -12.06 7.39 7.82
N SER A 339 -11.30 6.31 7.61
CA SER A 339 -10.03 6.34 6.89
C SER A 339 -10.18 5.54 5.59
N ALA A 340 -10.46 6.26 4.50
CA ALA A 340 -10.60 5.67 3.17
C ALA A 340 -9.31 5.79 2.35
N THR A 341 -8.87 4.70 1.73
CA THR A 341 -7.71 4.72 0.82
C THR A 341 -8.12 4.70 -0.65
N GLU A 342 -7.28 5.31 -1.48
CA GLU A 342 -7.25 5.09 -2.93
C GLU A 342 -6.64 3.71 -3.26
N TYR A 343 -6.44 3.40 -4.55
CA TYR A 343 -5.94 2.07 -4.93
C TYR A 343 -4.42 1.96 -4.84
N LEU A 344 -3.95 0.79 -4.43
CA LEU A 344 -2.59 0.34 -4.70
C LEU A 344 -2.58 -0.43 -6.02
N ASN A 345 -1.85 0.08 -6.99
CA ASN A 345 -1.58 -0.56 -8.28
C ASN A 345 -0.28 -1.37 -8.21
N TYR A 346 -0.03 -2.24 -9.20
CA TYR A 346 1.12 -3.14 -9.24
C TYR A 346 1.88 -3.02 -10.56
N GLU A 347 3.15 -2.58 -10.48
CA GLU A 347 4.05 -2.33 -11.61
C GLU A 347 3.37 -1.48 -12.73
N ALA A 348 3.16 -2.01 -13.93
CA ALA A 348 2.56 -1.23 -15.02
C ALA A 348 1.01 -1.26 -15.03
N GLY A 349 0.34 -1.84 -14.03
CA GLY A 349 -1.10 -2.06 -14.08
C GLY A 349 -1.77 -2.36 -12.74
N LYS A 350 -2.92 -3.05 -12.79
CA LYS A 350 -3.71 -3.43 -11.61
C LYS A 350 -3.39 -4.86 -11.17
N PHE A 351 -3.61 -5.16 -9.89
CA PHE A 351 -3.70 -6.53 -9.41
C PHE A 351 -4.75 -7.30 -10.21
N SER A 352 -4.46 -8.54 -10.60
CA SER A 352 -5.41 -9.37 -11.34
C SER A 352 -5.30 -10.82 -10.91
N LYS A 353 -6.36 -11.34 -10.27
CA LYS A 353 -6.41 -12.76 -9.87
C LYS A 353 -6.45 -13.69 -11.08
N SER A 354 -7.31 -13.40 -12.06
CA SER A 354 -7.47 -14.24 -13.25
C SER A 354 -6.21 -14.30 -14.11
N LYS A 355 -5.51 -13.17 -14.26
CA LYS A 355 -4.21 -13.10 -14.95
C LYS A 355 -3.03 -13.35 -14.03
N GLY A 356 -3.27 -13.67 -12.76
CA GLY A 356 -2.31 -13.78 -11.66
C GLY A 356 -1.25 -12.68 -11.62
N ILE A 357 -1.61 -11.43 -11.86
CA ILE A 357 -0.67 -10.30 -11.79
C ILE A 357 -0.69 -9.75 -10.37
N GLY A 358 0.49 -9.60 -9.77
CA GLY A 358 0.67 -9.02 -8.44
C GLY A 358 0.96 -10.04 -7.34
N VAL A 359 1.31 -9.51 -6.17
CA VAL A 359 1.59 -10.28 -4.95
C VAL A 359 0.32 -10.45 -4.13
N PHE A 360 -0.04 -11.69 -3.84
CA PHE A 360 -1.14 -12.04 -2.93
C PHE A 360 -0.62 -12.29 -1.51
N GLY A 361 -1.51 -12.28 -0.52
CA GLY A 361 -1.12 -12.40 0.88
C GLY A 361 -0.38 -13.70 1.21
N ASN A 362 -0.74 -14.80 0.54
CA ASN A 362 -0.01 -16.07 0.63
C ASN A 362 1.33 -16.03 -0.12
N ASP A 363 1.39 -15.35 -1.27
CA ASP A 363 2.64 -15.18 -2.03
C ASP A 363 3.73 -14.45 -1.21
N ALA A 364 3.34 -13.44 -0.43
CA ALA A 364 4.27 -12.59 0.33
C ALA A 364 5.11 -13.40 1.32
N LYS A 365 4.50 -14.39 1.98
CA LYS A 365 5.16 -15.30 2.91
C LYS A 365 6.26 -16.13 2.26
N ASP A 366 6.08 -16.52 1.00
CA ASP A 366 6.99 -17.39 0.27
C ASP A 366 8.20 -16.64 -0.34
N THR A 367 8.31 -15.34 -0.09
CA THR A 367 9.44 -14.52 -0.57
C THR A 367 10.65 -14.55 0.36
N ASN A 368 10.50 -15.05 1.59
CA ASN A 368 11.50 -14.91 2.67
C ASN A 368 11.88 -13.45 3.00
N ILE A 369 11.19 -12.45 2.44
CA ILE A 369 11.31 -11.06 2.87
C ILE A 369 10.55 -10.94 4.19
N PRO A 370 11.19 -10.38 5.26
CA PRO A 370 10.54 -10.26 6.55
C PRO A 370 9.23 -9.47 6.45
N VAL A 371 8.23 -9.87 7.23
CA VAL A 371 6.91 -9.21 7.28
C VAL A 371 7.03 -7.69 7.50
N GLU A 372 8.00 -7.25 8.30
CA GLU A 372 8.17 -5.83 8.60
C GLU A 372 8.59 -4.99 7.41
N VAL A 373 9.32 -5.58 6.46
CA VAL A 373 9.65 -4.90 5.21
C VAL A 373 8.38 -4.66 4.40
N TRP A 374 7.48 -5.65 4.34
CA TRP A 374 6.19 -5.52 3.65
C TRP A 374 5.31 -4.47 4.32
N ARG A 375 5.18 -4.51 5.65
CA ARG A 375 4.39 -3.54 6.41
C ARG A 375 4.94 -2.13 6.22
N TYR A 376 6.24 -1.93 6.43
CA TYR A 376 6.91 -0.65 6.25
C TYR A 376 6.69 -0.09 4.84
N TYR A 377 6.96 -0.89 3.82
CA TYR A 377 6.84 -0.47 2.43
C TYR A 377 5.42 -0.05 2.06
N LEU A 378 4.44 -0.87 2.44
CA LEU A 378 3.03 -0.57 2.15
C LEU A 378 2.55 0.67 2.90
N LEU A 379 3.02 0.91 4.13
CA LEU A 379 2.62 2.06 4.94
C LEU A 379 3.30 3.37 4.51
N THR A 380 4.58 3.35 4.13
CA THR A 380 5.24 4.53 3.56
C THR A 380 4.67 4.90 2.20
N ASN A 381 4.10 3.93 1.47
CA ASN A 381 3.42 4.12 0.20
C ASN A 381 1.89 4.02 0.31
N ARG A 382 1.32 4.24 1.51
CA ARG A 382 -0.13 4.15 1.70
C ARG A 382 -0.88 5.12 0.76
N PRO A 383 -1.87 4.66 -0.02
CA PRO A 383 -2.65 5.49 -0.94
C PRO A 383 -3.69 6.35 -0.21
N GLU A 384 -3.25 7.42 0.47
CA GLU A 384 -4.15 8.28 1.28
C GLU A 384 -4.89 9.34 0.46
N VAL A 385 -4.25 9.88 -0.58
CA VAL A 385 -4.76 11.02 -1.37
C VAL A 385 -5.00 10.64 -2.83
N SER A 386 -4.10 9.84 -3.39
CA SER A 386 -4.14 9.36 -4.77
C SER A 386 -3.72 7.89 -4.82
N ASP A 387 -4.03 7.25 -5.95
CA ASP A 387 -3.53 5.91 -6.24
C ASP A 387 -2.00 5.87 -6.12
N THR A 388 -1.48 4.76 -5.60
CA THR A 388 -0.03 4.52 -5.46
C THR A 388 0.38 3.29 -6.23
N LEU A 389 1.68 3.14 -6.46
CA LEU A 389 2.22 2.05 -7.25
C LEU A 389 3.20 1.21 -6.45
N PHE A 390 2.94 -0.08 -6.34
CA PHE A 390 3.91 -1.06 -5.90
C PHE A 390 4.91 -1.33 -7.02
N THR A 391 6.21 -1.19 -6.74
CA THR A 391 7.27 -1.71 -7.63
C THR A 391 8.33 -2.44 -6.81
N TRP A 392 8.90 -3.51 -7.37
CA TRP A 392 9.98 -4.24 -6.70
C TRP A 392 11.25 -3.41 -6.53
N ALA A 393 11.50 -2.46 -7.44
CA ALA A 393 12.64 -1.55 -7.35
C ALA A 393 12.49 -0.57 -6.18
N ASP A 394 11.29 -0.01 -5.98
CA ASP A 394 11.03 0.87 -4.84
C ASP A 394 11.04 0.08 -3.52
N LEU A 395 10.51 -1.15 -3.48
CA LEU A 395 10.63 -2.03 -2.31
C LEU A 395 12.10 -2.22 -1.90
N GLN A 396 12.96 -2.52 -2.87
CA GLN A 396 14.40 -2.67 -2.65
C GLN A 396 15.03 -1.38 -2.14
N ALA A 397 14.71 -0.24 -2.76
CA ALA A 397 15.23 1.07 -2.34
C ALA A 397 14.85 1.39 -0.89
N LYS A 398 13.58 1.16 -0.51
CA LYS A 398 13.10 1.38 0.87
C LYS A 398 13.76 0.44 1.86
N LEU A 399 13.91 -0.84 1.53
CA LEU A 399 14.62 -1.80 2.39
C LEU A 399 16.10 -1.43 2.55
N ASN A 400 16.83 -1.26 1.44
CA ASN A 400 18.28 -1.09 1.49
C ASN A 400 18.68 0.29 2.02
N SER A 401 18.02 1.36 1.55
CA SER A 401 18.41 2.73 1.91
C SER A 401 17.82 3.19 3.25
N GLU A 402 16.54 2.90 3.51
CA GLU A 402 15.86 3.45 4.70
C GLU A 402 15.90 2.47 5.88
N LEU A 403 15.59 1.20 5.67
CA LEU A 403 15.61 0.22 6.76
C LEU A 403 17.04 -0.23 7.10
N LEU A 404 17.83 -0.67 6.12
CA LEU A 404 19.17 -1.20 6.37
C LEU A 404 20.18 -0.08 6.64
N ASN A 405 20.34 0.88 5.73
CA ASN A 405 21.43 1.87 5.79
C ASN A 405 21.16 3.06 6.74
N ASN A 406 19.90 3.31 7.12
CA ASN A 406 19.54 4.34 8.10
C ASN A 406 19.17 3.73 9.46
N LEU A 407 17.99 3.11 9.58
CA LEU A 407 17.45 2.61 10.86
C LEU A 407 18.29 1.48 11.47
N GLY A 408 18.52 0.42 10.70
CA GLY A 408 19.31 -0.73 11.10
C GLY A 408 20.76 -0.35 11.40
N ASN A 409 21.35 0.51 10.57
CA ASN A 409 22.70 1.00 10.78
C ASN A 409 22.84 1.82 12.07
N PHE A 410 21.90 2.74 12.36
CA PHE A 410 21.91 3.51 13.60
C PHE A 410 21.90 2.57 14.82
N ILE A 411 20.89 1.69 14.90
CA ILE A 411 20.72 0.78 16.04
C ILE A 411 21.94 -0.14 16.18
N ASN A 412 22.43 -0.71 15.08
CA ASN A 412 23.57 -1.60 15.11
C ASN A 412 24.85 -0.87 15.57
N ARG A 413 25.12 0.35 15.10
CA ARG A 413 26.28 1.16 15.53
C ARG A 413 26.23 1.45 17.01
N VAL A 414 25.06 1.85 17.52
CA VAL A 414 24.87 2.17 18.94
C VAL A 414 25.11 0.94 19.81
N LEU A 415 24.36 -0.13 19.57
CA LEU A 415 24.37 -1.32 20.41
C LEU A 415 25.70 -2.08 20.29
N SER A 416 26.28 -2.20 19.09
CA SER A 416 27.58 -2.83 18.90
C SER A 416 28.71 -2.06 19.59
N PHE A 417 28.66 -0.72 19.64
CA PHE A 417 29.67 0.05 20.36
C PHE A 417 29.59 -0.16 21.88
N VAL A 418 28.37 -0.17 22.43
CA VAL A 418 28.15 -0.48 23.85
C VAL A 418 28.61 -1.90 24.18
N ALA A 419 28.34 -2.88 23.30
CA ALA A 419 28.70 -4.29 23.51
C ALA A 419 30.20 -4.59 23.41
N LYS A 420 31.02 -3.71 22.82
CA LYS A 420 32.47 -3.90 22.77
C LYS A 420 33.07 -3.99 24.19
N PRO A 421 34.11 -4.81 24.40
CA PRO A 421 34.72 -4.96 25.72
C PRO A 421 35.29 -3.64 26.25
N PRO A 422 35.45 -3.51 27.58
CA PRO A 422 36.12 -2.35 28.18
C PRO A 422 37.49 -2.07 27.53
N GLY A 423 37.78 -0.80 27.26
CA GLY A 423 38.94 -0.36 26.47
C GLY A 423 38.66 -0.21 24.97
N GLN A 424 37.56 -0.75 24.46
CA GLN A 424 37.05 -0.52 23.09
C GLN A 424 35.57 -0.07 23.06
N GLY A 425 34.88 -0.16 24.20
CA GLY A 425 33.48 0.19 24.42
C GLY A 425 33.10 0.05 25.91
N TYR A 426 31.87 -0.35 26.21
CA TYR A 426 31.32 -0.32 27.58
C TYR A 426 30.99 -1.70 28.16
N GLY A 427 31.41 -2.80 27.53
CA GLY A 427 31.23 -4.16 28.04
C GLY A 427 29.77 -4.59 28.16
N SER A 428 28.92 -4.14 27.23
CA SER A 428 27.46 -4.34 27.23
C SER A 428 26.72 -3.66 28.39
N ILE A 429 27.37 -2.75 29.13
CA ILE A 429 26.75 -2.00 30.23
C ILE A 429 26.49 -0.56 29.77
N ILE A 430 25.29 -0.04 30.03
CA ILE A 430 24.97 1.36 29.79
C ILE A 430 25.79 2.24 30.74
N PRO A 431 26.60 3.20 30.24
CA PRO A 431 27.46 4.00 31.09
C PRO A 431 26.65 4.97 31.96
N ASP A 432 27.22 5.33 33.11
CA ASP A 432 26.69 6.41 33.94
C ASP A 432 27.11 7.78 33.41
N THR A 433 26.27 8.79 33.60
CA THR A 433 26.43 10.11 32.98
C THR A 433 25.89 11.22 33.88
N ILE A 434 26.64 12.32 33.97
CA ILE A 434 26.23 13.55 34.67
C ILE A 434 26.21 14.71 33.65
N GLY A 435 25.21 15.58 33.71
CA GLY A 435 25.16 16.81 32.91
C GLY A 435 24.71 16.64 31.45
N ALA A 436 24.01 15.54 31.12
CA ALA A 436 23.51 15.27 29.76
C ALA A 436 22.58 16.38 29.25
N GLU A 437 21.78 16.97 30.14
CA GLU A 437 20.88 18.09 29.91
C GLU A 437 21.59 19.38 29.48
N SER A 438 22.86 19.52 29.83
CA SER A 438 23.70 20.69 29.52
C SER A 438 24.64 20.46 28.33
N HIS A 439 24.79 19.21 27.87
CA HIS A 439 25.66 18.89 26.74
C HIS A 439 25.04 19.41 25.42
N PRO A 440 25.71 20.31 24.68
CA PRO A 440 25.09 21.07 23.58
C PRO A 440 24.44 20.20 22.49
N LEU A 441 25.14 19.18 21.99
CA LEU A 441 24.62 18.29 20.96
C LEU A 441 23.44 17.45 21.47
N THR A 442 23.50 17.02 22.73
CA THR A 442 22.46 16.19 23.35
C THR A 442 21.18 16.98 23.55
N LYS A 443 21.31 18.23 24.02
CA LYS A 443 20.18 19.14 24.18
C LYS A 443 19.51 19.44 22.84
N ALA A 444 20.29 19.78 21.81
CA ALA A 444 19.76 20.05 20.47
C ALA A 444 19.04 18.84 19.88
N LEU A 445 19.59 17.63 20.04
CA LEU A 445 18.93 16.39 19.61
C LEU A 445 17.61 16.17 20.36
N ALA A 446 17.60 16.33 21.68
CA ALA A 446 16.41 16.13 22.51
C ALA A 446 15.25 17.07 22.13
N GLU A 447 15.54 18.33 21.81
CA GLU A 447 14.53 19.29 21.35
C GLU A 447 13.91 18.83 20.02
N LYS A 448 14.73 18.39 19.06
CA LYS A 448 14.26 17.84 17.78
C LYS A 448 13.45 16.56 17.94
N VAL A 449 13.93 15.62 18.76
CA VAL A 449 13.24 14.34 19.03
C VAL A 449 11.90 14.60 19.70
N GLY A 450 11.85 15.48 20.70
CA GLY A 450 10.61 15.90 21.35
C GLY A 450 9.58 16.42 20.36
N THR A 451 10.02 17.31 19.45
CA THR A 451 9.15 17.88 18.40
C THR A 451 8.66 16.82 17.43
N CYS A 452 9.53 15.87 17.02
CA CYS A 452 9.12 14.76 16.16
C CYS A 452 8.10 13.85 16.85
N VAL A 453 8.25 13.57 18.14
CA VAL A 453 7.30 12.75 18.91
C VAL A 453 5.93 13.44 19.00
N GLU A 454 5.89 14.75 19.23
CA GLU A 454 4.65 15.53 19.22
C GLU A 454 3.95 15.48 17.85
N GLN A 455 4.70 15.71 16.78
CA GLN A 455 4.19 15.64 15.41
C GLN A 455 3.72 14.23 15.04
N TYR A 456 4.41 13.20 15.52
CA TYR A 456 4.01 11.81 15.36
C TYR A 456 2.66 11.56 16.03
N VAL A 457 2.51 11.95 17.30
CA VAL A 457 1.26 11.79 18.05
C VAL A 457 0.12 12.54 17.36
N GLU A 458 0.35 13.79 16.95
CA GLU A 458 -0.66 14.59 16.24
C GLU A 458 -1.10 13.92 14.92
N ALA A 459 -0.15 13.42 14.14
CA ALA A 459 -0.43 12.72 12.89
C ALA A 459 -1.26 11.44 13.14
N MET A 460 -0.87 10.65 14.15
CA MET A 460 -1.53 9.38 14.47
C MET A 460 -2.93 9.58 15.06
N GLU A 461 -3.15 10.58 15.92
CA GLU A 461 -4.50 10.97 16.39
C GLU A 461 -5.44 11.32 15.23
N LYS A 462 -4.90 11.93 14.17
CA LYS A 462 -5.65 12.30 12.96
C LYS A 462 -5.61 11.20 11.88
N VAL A 463 -5.14 10.00 12.23
CA VAL A 463 -5.06 8.83 11.32
C VAL A 463 -4.25 9.12 10.04
N LYS A 464 -3.26 10.03 10.11
CA LYS A 464 -2.29 10.33 9.05
C LYS A 464 -1.12 9.36 9.10
N LEU A 465 -1.40 8.07 8.84
CA LEU A 465 -0.46 6.97 9.09
C LEU A 465 0.84 7.11 8.29
N LYS A 466 0.76 7.57 7.03
CA LYS A 466 1.95 7.80 6.19
C LYS A 466 2.84 8.91 6.75
N GLN A 467 2.25 9.96 7.33
CA GLN A 467 3.01 11.00 8.00
C GLN A 467 3.64 10.48 9.29
N GLY A 468 2.89 9.70 10.08
CA GLY A 468 3.37 9.07 11.31
C GLY A 468 4.65 8.25 11.08
N VAL A 469 4.65 7.31 10.12
CA VAL A 469 5.86 6.50 9.84
C VAL A 469 7.04 7.34 9.37
N LYS A 470 6.81 8.36 8.54
CA LYS A 470 7.88 9.26 8.08
C LYS A 470 8.50 10.06 9.23
N THR A 471 7.67 10.60 10.12
CA THR A 471 8.13 11.33 11.30
C THR A 471 8.86 10.41 12.29
N ALA A 472 8.43 9.16 12.46
CA ALA A 472 9.16 8.20 13.28
C ALA A 472 10.54 7.88 12.68
N MET A 473 10.61 7.69 11.35
CA MET A 473 11.86 7.39 10.65
C MET A 473 12.85 8.55 10.61
N SER A 474 12.39 9.82 10.65
CA SER A 474 13.30 10.97 10.67
C SER A 474 14.15 11.01 11.94
N ILE A 475 13.64 10.49 13.07
CA ILE A 475 14.41 10.36 14.32
C ILE A 475 15.65 9.47 14.13
N SER A 476 15.58 8.44 13.29
CA SER A 476 16.75 7.62 12.96
C SER A 476 17.83 8.42 12.23
N SER A 477 17.41 9.29 11.30
CA SER A 477 18.33 10.17 10.58
C SER A 477 19.02 11.17 11.52
N GLU A 478 18.25 11.78 12.45
CA GLU A 478 18.80 12.65 13.49
C GLU A 478 19.77 11.89 14.42
N GLY A 479 19.45 10.64 14.77
CA GLY A 479 20.35 9.77 15.53
C GLY A 479 21.66 9.48 14.80
N ASN A 480 21.61 9.19 13.50
CA ASN A 480 22.81 8.98 12.69
C ASN A 480 23.67 10.25 12.59
N ALA A 481 23.05 11.42 12.39
CA ALA A 481 23.73 12.71 12.36
C ALA A 481 24.42 13.00 13.71
N TYR A 482 23.70 12.79 14.82
CA TYR A 482 24.22 12.96 16.17
C TYR A 482 25.46 12.10 16.45
N LEU A 483 25.46 10.83 16.05
CA LEU A 483 26.64 9.96 16.18
C LEU A 483 27.81 10.46 15.32
N GLN A 484 27.53 11.00 14.14
CA GLN A 484 28.56 11.49 13.24
C GLN A 484 29.20 12.79 13.73
N GLU A 485 28.38 13.76 14.14
CA GLU A 485 28.79 15.07 14.65
C GLU A 485 29.56 14.95 15.96
N SER A 486 29.10 14.09 16.87
CA SER A 486 29.80 13.84 18.13
C SER A 486 31.15 13.16 17.97
N GLN A 487 31.41 12.49 16.83
CA GLN A 487 32.61 11.66 16.63
C GLN A 487 32.87 10.74 17.83
N PHE A 488 31.83 10.05 18.32
CA PHE A 488 31.85 9.31 19.58
C PHE A 488 33.04 8.33 19.73
N TRP A 489 33.56 7.79 18.63
CA TRP A 489 34.73 6.91 18.60
C TRP A 489 36.05 7.62 18.96
N LYS A 490 36.16 8.93 18.68
CA LYS A 490 37.27 9.78 19.15
C LYS A 490 37.03 10.20 20.59
N LEU A 491 35.82 10.66 20.91
CA LEU A 491 35.44 11.04 22.28
C LEU A 491 35.73 9.90 23.27
N TYR A 492 35.48 8.64 22.91
CA TYR A 492 35.79 7.53 23.80
C TYR A 492 37.26 7.47 24.26
N LYS A 493 38.19 7.93 23.42
CA LYS A 493 39.63 7.95 23.71
C LYS A 493 40.08 9.25 24.37
N GLU A 494 39.43 10.36 24.06
CA GLU A 494 39.87 11.72 24.40
C GLU A 494 39.06 12.33 25.57
N ASP A 495 37.76 12.06 25.62
CA ASP A 495 36.79 12.56 26.60
C ASP A 495 35.67 11.53 26.85
N GLN A 496 35.99 10.55 27.70
CA GLN A 496 35.10 9.45 28.02
C GLN A 496 33.78 9.88 28.70
N PRO A 497 33.75 10.89 29.60
CA PRO A 497 32.49 11.45 30.11
C PRO A 497 31.54 11.93 29.01
N SER A 498 32.02 12.72 28.04
CA SER A 498 31.18 13.18 26.93
C SER A 498 30.72 12.03 26.03
N CYS A 499 31.60 11.05 25.77
CA CYS A 499 31.22 9.84 25.04
C CYS A 499 30.09 9.06 25.75
N SER A 500 30.14 9.01 27.08
CA SER A 500 29.14 8.31 27.89
C SER A 500 27.76 8.97 27.76
N ILE A 501 27.71 10.31 27.79
CA ILE A 501 26.50 11.09 27.53
C ILE A 501 25.94 10.76 26.15
N VAL A 502 26.79 10.78 25.12
CA VAL A 502 26.40 10.50 23.73
C VAL A 502 25.82 9.10 23.59
N MET A 503 26.51 8.10 24.11
CA MET A 503 26.08 6.71 23.96
C MET A 503 24.82 6.39 24.77
N ARG A 504 24.69 6.91 25.99
CA ARG A 504 23.47 6.73 26.79
C ARG A 504 22.26 7.39 26.13
N THR A 505 22.44 8.59 25.59
CA THR A 505 21.39 9.29 24.81
C THR A 505 21.00 8.48 23.59
N ALA A 506 21.98 8.01 22.79
CA ALA A 506 21.73 7.23 21.59
C ALA A 506 21.01 5.90 21.86
N VAL A 507 21.33 5.21 22.96
CA VAL A 507 20.59 4.02 23.40
C VAL A 507 19.14 4.37 23.76
N GLY A 508 18.90 5.50 24.41
CA GLY A 508 17.55 6.02 24.65
C GLY A 508 16.77 6.24 23.36
N LEU A 509 17.41 6.78 22.31
CA LEU A 509 16.79 6.93 20.99
C LEU A 509 16.42 5.57 20.36
N VAL A 510 17.26 4.54 20.53
CA VAL A 510 16.93 3.17 20.05
C VAL A 510 15.62 2.68 20.67
N HIS A 511 15.43 2.91 21.98
CA HIS A 511 14.18 2.58 22.66
C HIS A 511 12.99 3.40 22.12
N ILE A 512 13.14 4.73 21.98
CA ILE A 512 12.08 5.60 21.43
C ILE A 512 11.65 5.12 20.03
N LEU A 513 12.62 4.86 19.14
CA LEU A 513 12.35 4.37 17.79
C LEU A 513 11.57 3.07 17.80
N ALA A 514 11.93 2.12 18.66
CA ALA A 514 11.21 0.88 18.79
C ALA A 514 9.78 1.08 19.35
N CYS A 515 9.54 2.05 20.23
CA CYS A 515 8.18 2.42 20.63
C CYS A 515 7.37 3.03 19.48
N LEU A 516 7.91 4.03 18.79
CA LEU A 516 7.21 4.74 17.71
C LEU A 516 6.95 3.85 16.49
N LEU A 517 7.84 2.89 16.23
CA LEU A 517 7.72 1.98 15.11
C LEU A 517 6.93 0.72 15.44
N GLU A 518 6.56 0.43 16.69
CA GLU A 518 5.77 -0.77 17.03
C GLU A 518 4.46 -0.88 16.24
N PRO A 519 3.69 0.19 16.02
CA PRO A 519 2.46 0.09 15.23
C PRO A 519 2.71 -0.31 13.78
N PHE A 520 3.86 0.09 13.22
CA PHE A 520 4.21 -0.12 11.82
C PHE A 520 4.97 -1.43 11.63
N MET A 521 5.92 -1.70 12.53
CA MET A 521 6.85 -2.81 12.47
C MET A 521 6.96 -3.58 13.81
N PRO A 522 5.93 -4.29 14.26
CA PRO A 522 5.85 -4.86 15.62
C PRO A 522 6.97 -5.86 15.97
N SER A 523 7.32 -6.79 15.09
CA SER A 523 8.39 -7.78 15.35
C SER A 523 9.79 -7.15 15.31
N PHE A 524 9.98 -6.06 14.57
CA PHE A 524 11.20 -5.25 14.67
C PHE A 524 11.33 -4.65 16.07
N SER A 525 10.25 -4.06 16.60
CA SER A 525 10.26 -3.50 17.96
C SER A 525 10.54 -4.57 19.01
N VAL A 526 9.95 -5.76 18.89
CA VAL A 526 10.25 -6.89 19.77
C VAL A 526 11.73 -7.29 19.72
N GLU A 527 12.32 -7.40 18.52
CA GLU A 527 13.74 -7.77 18.40
C GLU A 527 14.66 -6.67 18.94
N VAL A 528 14.33 -5.39 18.75
CA VAL A 528 15.10 -4.28 19.35
C VAL A 528 15.01 -4.32 20.88
N PHE A 529 13.83 -4.53 21.46
CA PHE A 529 13.66 -4.63 22.91
C PHE A 529 14.42 -5.84 23.49
N LYS A 530 14.47 -6.95 22.76
CA LYS A 530 15.30 -8.11 23.12
C LYS A 530 16.79 -7.79 23.08
N GLN A 531 17.29 -7.06 22.06
CA GLN A 531 18.68 -6.61 22.01
C GLN A 531 19.00 -5.57 23.11
N LEU A 532 18.02 -4.78 23.52
CA LEU A 532 18.11 -3.92 24.70
C LEU A 532 18.02 -4.70 26.02
N ASN A 533 17.64 -5.99 26.00
CA ASN A 533 17.42 -6.81 27.19
C ASN A 533 16.39 -6.19 28.16
N MET A 534 15.28 -5.71 27.61
CA MET A 534 14.15 -5.19 28.38
C MET A 534 13.30 -6.37 28.91
N GLN A 535 12.92 -6.32 30.20
CA GLN A 535 12.06 -7.36 30.80
C GLN A 535 10.63 -7.32 30.23
N ALA A 536 9.87 -8.41 30.42
CA ALA A 536 8.53 -8.57 29.88
C ALA A 536 7.53 -7.49 30.38
N GLU A 537 7.77 -6.88 31.55
CA GLU A 537 6.95 -5.78 32.05
C GLU A 537 7.21 -4.45 31.32
N ASN A 538 8.28 -4.35 30.52
CA ASN A 538 8.67 -3.18 29.77
C ASN A 538 8.24 -3.29 28.30
N GLN A 539 6.95 -3.50 28.05
CA GLN A 539 6.44 -3.43 26.68
C GLN A 539 6.59 -2.01 26.10
N PRO A 540 6.70 -1.87 24.77
CA PRO A 540 6.61 -0.56 24.13
C PRO A 540 5.38 0.20 24.62
N SER A 541 5.56 1.45 25.00
CA SER A 541 4.52 2.28 25.58
C SER A 541 4.79 3.75 25.22
N LEU A 542 3.72 4.49 24.94
CA LEU A 542 3.70 5.92 24.64
C LEU A 542 2.55 6.60 25.42
N CYS A 543 2.28 6.12 26.62
CA CYS A 543 1.13 6.51 27.42
C CYS A 543 1.37 7.87 28.09
N ASP A 544 0.43 8.80 27.89
CA ASP A 544 0.49 10.14 28.49
C ASP A 544 0.38 10.07 30.01
N ASP A 545 -0.46 9.18 30.55
CA ASP A 545 -0.64 8.97 32.00
C ASP A 545 0.67 8.55 32.69
N LYS A 546 1.62 7.98 31.93
CA LYS A 546 2.96 7.58 32.39
C LYS A 546 4.04 8.63 32.09
N GLY A 547 3.69 9.75 31.44
CA GLY A 547 4.63 10.81 31.04
C GLY A 547 5.64 10.39 29.98
N GLU A 548 5.34 9.37 29.17
CA GLU A 548 6.32 8.76 28.26
C GLU A 548 6.65 9.63 27.03
N THR A 549 5.68 10.40 26.55
CA THR A 549 5.88 11.42 25.50
C THR A 549 6.86 12.50 25.97
N GLU A 550 6.66 13.01 27.19
CA GLU A 550 7.60 13.96 27.82
C GLU A 550 8.97 13.35 28.12
N ARG A 551 9.00 12.06 28.48
CA ARG A 551 10.27 11.34 28.69
C ARG A 551 11.09 11.21 27.40
N ALA A 552 10.44 11.21 26.23
CA ALA A 552 11.15 11.21 24.95
C ALA A 552 12.00 12.47 24.72
N ARG A 553 11.69 13.60 25.41
CA ARG A 553 12.52 14.82 25.43
C ARG A 553 13.79 14.67 26.26
N ARG A 554 13.95 13.55 26.98
CA ARG A 554 15.13 13.24 27.79
C ARG A 554 15.61 11.83 27.49
N PRO A 555 16.09 11.54 26.26
CA PRO A 555 16.44 10.17 25.87
C PRO A 555 17.46 9.51 26.81
N TRP A 556 18.37 10.29 27.41
CA TRP A 556 19.35 9.79 28.37
C TRP A 556 18.72 9.23 29.67
N GLU A 557 17.47 9.55 30.00
CA GLU A 557 16.75 9.05 31.18
C GLU A 557 15.96 7.77 30.88
N ILE A 558 15.92 7.30 29.63
CA ILE A 558 15.05 6.18 29.22
C ILE A 558 15.59 4.84 29.73
N ILE A 559 16.88 4.58 29.53
CA ILE A 559 17.51 3.35 30.03
C ILE A 559 18.42 3.72 31.21
N PRO A 560 18.27 3.07 32.38
CA PRO A 560 19.06 3.40 33.56
C PRO A 560 20.54 3.04 33.36
N PRO A 561 21.45 3.78 34.02
CA PRO A 561 22.87 3.44 33.99
C PRO A 561 23.09 2.10 34.69
N GLY A 562 24.11 1.35 34.27
CA GLY A 562 24.37 0.00 34.79
C GLY A 562 23.50 -1.08 34.16
N HIS A 563 22.48 -0.74 33.36
CA HIS A 563 21.68 -1.70 32.62
C HIS A 563 22.54 -2.51 31.65
N LYS A 564 22.35 -3.83 31.60
CA LYS A 564 23.08 -4.72 30.70
C LYS A 564 22.25 -5.02 29.46
N ILE A 565 22.72 -4.57 28.29
CA ILE A 565 22.07 -4.89 27.01
C ILE A 565 22.29 -6.36 26.61
N GLY A 566 21.45 -6.82 25.69
CA GLY A 566 21.55 -8.14 25.08
C GLY A 566 22.65 -8.21 24.03
N ILE A 567 22.54 -9.18 23.12
CA ILE A 567 23.50 -9.38 22.03
C ILE A 567 23.03 -8.58 20.81
N PRO A 568 23.80 -7.58 20.35
CA PRO A 568 23.44 -6.84 19.14
C PRO A 568 23.51 -7.75 17.92
N THR A 569 22.50 -7.67 17.04
CA THR A 569 22.49 -8.39 15.77
C THR A 569 21.92 -7.53 14.64
N PRO A 570 22.37 -7.70 13.38
CA PRO A 570 21.78 -6.99 12.24
C PRO A 570 20.28 -7.26 12.11
N LEU A 571 19.48 -6.21 12.03
CA LEU A 571 18.01 -6.28 12.01
C LEU A 571 17.44 -6.50 10.60
N PHE A 572 18.17 -6.06 9.57
CA PHE A 572 17.75 -6.16 8.17
C PHE A 572 18.85 -6.78 7.33
N LYS A 573 18.44 -7.41 6.23
CA LYS A 573 19.33 -7.96 5.21
C LYS A 573 19.08 -7.23 3.91
N GLU A 574 20.16 -6.97 3.18
CA GLU A 574 20.11 -6.40 1.83
C GLU A 574 19.29 -7.30 0.89
N LEU A 575 18.44 -6.66 0.07
CA LEU A 575 17.77 -7.29 -1.06
C LEU A 575 18.54 -6.97 -2.34
N LYS A 576 19.01 -8.01 -3.03
CA LYS A 576 19.88 -7.86 -4.21
C LYS A 576 19.10 -7.66 -5.51
N ASP A 577 19.76 -7.08 -6.50
CA ASP A 577 19.18 -6.84 -7.83
C ASP A 577 18.67 -8.15 -8.47
N GLU A 578 19.38 -9.28 -8.28
CA GLU A 578 18.94 -10.57 -8.81
C GLU A 578 17.68 -11.11 -8.12
N GLU A 579 17.52 -10.87 -6.81
CA GLU A 579 16.31 -11.25 -6.06
C GLU A 579 15.11 -10.41 -6.49
N VAL A 580 15.32 -9.11 -6.72
CA VAL A 580 14.32 -8.18 -7.28
C VAL A 580 13.85 -8.63 -8.65
N GLU A 581 14.78 -8.94 -9.56
CA GLU A 581 14.43 -9.39 -10.91
C GLU A 581 13.70 -10.74 -10.88
N TYR A 582 14.14 -11.66 -10.03
CA TYR A 582 13.47 -12.94 -9.80
C TYR A 582 12.02 -12.74 -9.34
N PHE A 583 11.79 -11.94 -8.29
CA PHE A 583 10.43 -11.72 -7.79
C PHE A 583 9.57 -10.97 -8.80
N ARG A 584 10.09 -9.93 -9.46
CA ARG A 584 9.36 -9.21 -10.51
C ARG A 584 8.87 -10.18 -11.59
N ASN A 585 9.74 -11.06 -12.07
CA ASN A 585 9.40 -12.07 -13.08
C ASN A 585 8.42 -13.12 -12.54
N LYS A 586 8.62 -13.59 -11.30
CA LYS A 586 7.72 -14.55 -10.63
C LYS A 586 6.30 -14.01 -10.53
N PHE A 587 6.14 -12.70 -10.31
CA PHE A 587 4.84 -12.07 -10.04
C PHE A 587 4.28 -11.25 -11.23
N ALA A 588 4.91 -11.32 -12.41
CA ALA A 588 4.49 -10.61 -13.64
C ALA A 588 3.51 -11.40 -14.55
N GLY A 589 3.11 -12.63 -14.18
CA GLY A 589 2.23 -13.49 -14.99
C GLY A 589 1.37 -14.44 -14.16
N SER A 590 0.49 -15.23 -14.80
CA SER A 590 -0.64 -15.91 -14.13
C SER A 590 -0.26 -16.90 -13.05
N GLN A 591 -1.08 -17.05 -12.01
CA GLN A 591 -0.83 -18.00 -10.91
C GLN A 591 -0.78 -19.44 -11.43
N ALA A 592 -1.54 -19.77 -12.47
CA ALA A 592 -1.45 -21.08 -13.14
C ALA A 592 -0.07 -21.26 -13.82
N ASP A 593 0.41 -20.23 -14.54
CA ASP A 593 1.76 -20.26 -15.14
C ASP A 593 2.87 -20.32 -14.08
N ARG A 594 2.64 -19.72 -12.90
CA ARG A 594 3.58 -19.78 -11.76
C ARG A 594 3.67 -21.19 -11.20
N VAL A 595 2.56 -21.90 -11.03
CA VAL A 595 2.56 -23.29 -10.54
C VAL A 595 3.29 -24.18 -11.54
N VAL A 596 3.00 -24.07 -12.83
CA VAL A 596 3.68 -24.84 -13.88
C VAL A 596 5.18 -24.53 -13.94
N ARG A 597 5.58 -23.25 -13.81
CA ARG A 597 7.00 -22.85 -13.77
C ARG A 597 7.70 -23.33 -12.49
N ALA A 598 7.05 -23.22 -11.34
CA ALA A 598 7.58 -23.68 -10.07
C ALA A 598 7.73 -25.20 -10.03
N GLU A 599 6.77 -25.95 -10.59
CA GLU A 599 6.88 -27.40 -10.78
C GLU A 599 8.00 -27.76 -11.76
N ALA A 600 8.16 -27.01 -12.85
CA ALA A 600 9.25 -27.21 -13.81
C ALA A 600 10.63 -26.88 -13.22
N GLU A 601 10.74 -25.84 -12.38
CA GLU A 601 11.97 -25.49 -11.66
C GLU A 601 12.28 -26.49 -10.55
N ALA A 602 11.28 -26.92 -9.78
CA ALA A 602 11.43 -27.98 -8.77
C ALA A 602 11.83 -29.32 -9.43
N ALA A 603 11.27 -29.64 -10.59
CA ALA A 603 11.67 -30.80 -11.40
C ALA A 603 13.11 -30.67 -11.90
N LYS A 604 13.54 -29.50 -12.40
CA LYS A 604 14.94 -29.24 -12.80
C LYS A 604 15.92 -29.36 -11.64
N VAL A 605 15.56 -28.84 -10.46
CA VAL A 605 16.39 -28.95 -9.24
C VAL A 605 16.45 -30.41 -8.76
N ALA A 606 15.33 -31.13 -8.78
CA ALA A 606 15.29 -32.56 -8.45
C ALA A 606 16.09 -33.42 -9.45
N GLU A 607 16.11 -33.04 -10.74
CA GLU A 607 16.89 -33.70 -11.79
C GLU A 607 18.39 -33.39 -11.68
N GLN A 608 18.77 -32.17 -11.26
CA GLN A 608 20.14 -31.81 -10.91
C GLN A 608 20.63 -32.56 -9.67
N LEU A 609 19.78 -32.76 -8.65
CA LEU A 609 20.07 -33.56 -7.45
C LEU A 609 20.16 -35.06 -7.76
N LYS A 610 19.42 -35.58 -8.74
CA LYS A 610 19.57 -36.95 -9.25
C LYS A 610 20.87 -37.16 -10.02
N LYS A 611 21.36 -36.12 -10.73
CA LYS A 611 22.68 -36.16 -11.40
C LYS A 611 23.87 -36.11 -10.44
N THR A 612 23.67 -35.78 -9.16
CA THR A 612 24.73 -35.77 -8.13
C THR A 612 24.87 -37.07 -7.33
N LYS A 613 24.07 -38.11 -7.63
CA LYS A 613 24.17 -39.44 -6.98
C LYS A 613 24.31 -40.60 -7.98
N VAL A 614 25.33 -40.60 -8.84
CA VAL A 614 25.99 -41.83 -9.32
C VAL A 614 27.42 -41.48 -9.73
N SER A 615 28.42 -41.82 -8.91
CA SER A 615 29.70 -42.41 -9.32
C SER A 615 30.64 -42.55 -8.10
N ASP A 616 30.55 -43.71 -7.45
CA ASP A 616 31.71 -44.31 -6.79
C ASP A 616 32.55 -45.02 -7.85
N GLY A 617 33.88 -44.89 -7.79
CA GLY A 617 34.81 -45.80 -8.48
C GLY A 617 35.95 -45.18 -9.29
N SER A 618 36.99 -44.72 -8.58
CA SER A 618 38.43 -44.85 -8.91
C SER A 618 38.98 -44.42 -10.29
N GLY A 619 39.84 -43.41 -10.30
CA GLY A 619 40.78 -43.17 -11.40
C GLY A 619 41.62 -41.90 -11.24
N LYS A 620 42.89 -42.06 -10.82
CA LYS A 620 43.93 -41.02 -10.64
C LYS A 620 43.97 -39.97 -11.76
N LYS A 621 44.09 -38.68 -11.41
CA LYS A 621 45.02 -37.74 -12.11
C LYS A 621 45.30 -36.45 -11.31
N GLN A 622 46.60 -36.28 -11.08
CA GLN A 622 47.43 -35.11 -10.77
C GLN A 622 46.78 -33.73 -10.60
N ARG A 623 47.10 -33.12 -9.44
CA ARG A 623 47.17 -31.66 -9.22
C ARG A 623 48.27 -31.05 -10.10
N PRO A 624 48.07 -29.80 -10.55
CA PRO A 624 49.14 -28.81 -10.51
C PRO A 624 48.79 -27.69 -9.54
N ALA A 625 49.82 -27.26 -8.82
CA ALA A 625 49.82 -26.19 -7.85
C ALA A 625 49.57 -24.83 -8.51
N LYS A 626 48.78 -23.98 -7.83
CA LYS A 626 48.69 -22.55 -8.12
C LYS A 626 49.99 -21.88 -7.65
N SER A 627 50.74 -21.34 -8.61
CA SER A 627 51.78 -20.35 -8.36
C SER A 627 51.17 -18.99 -8.05
N ALA A 628 51.76 -18.31 -7.08
CA ALA A 628 51.49 -16.92 -6.74
C ALA A 628 51.92 -15.98 -7.89
N ALA A 629 51.11 -14.94 -8.15
CA ALA A 629 51.55 -13.74 -8.86
C ALA A 629 50.67 -12.55 -8.43
N GLU A 630 51.30 -11.67 -7.66
CA GLU A 630 51.24 -10.20 -7.65
C GLU A 630 49.90 -9.46 -7.63
N VAL A 631 49.70 -8.79 -6.50
CA VAL A 631 48.78 -7.68 -6.25
C VAL A 631 49.16 -6.50 -7.15
N LYS A 632 48.28 -6.15 -8.10
CA LYS A 632 48.24 -4.80 -8.69
C LYS A 632 47.22 -3.94 -7.93
N PRO A 633 47.45 -2.62 -7.77
CA PRO A 633 46.56 -1.76 -7.03
C PRO A 633 45.21 -1.69 -7.76
N LYS A 634 44.10 -1.83 -7.02
CA LYS A 634 42.78 -1.42 -7.50
C LYS A 634 42.84 0.09 -7.76
N THR A 635 42.96 0.48 -9.02
CA THR A 635 42.54 1.80 -9.47
C THR A 635 41.07 1.98 -9.10
N ALA A 636 40.75 3.11 -8.47
CA ALA A 636 39.38 3.52 -8.23
C ALA A 636 38.57 3.40 -9.53
N GLU A 637 37.37 2.82 -9.45
CA GLU A 637 36.44 2.88 -10.56
C GLU A 637 36.21 4.37 -10.88
N PRO A 638 36.35 4.80 -12.15
CA PRO A 638 36.16 6.20 -12.49
C PRO A 638 34.73 6.61 -12.18
N GLU A 639 34.60 7.74 -11.49
CA GLU A 639 33.33 8.41 -11.18
C GLU A 639 32.47 8.50 -12.46
N ILE A 640 31.19 8.16 -12.37
CA ILE A 640 30.27 8.21 -13.51
C ILE A 640 30.07 9.68 -13.91
N SER A 641 30.52 10.05 -15.11
CA SER A 641 30.50 11.43 -15.60
C SER A 641 29.42 11.64 -16.69
N ILE A 642 28.76 12.81 -16.65
CA ILE A 642 27.85 13.31 -17.70
C ILE A 642 28.50 13.34 -19.09
N ALA A 643 29.84 13.44 -19.18
CA ALA A 643 30.56 13.42 -20.44
C ALA A 643 30.40 12.11 -21.24
N ARG A 644 29.92 11.04 -20.61
CA ARG A 644 29.62 9.75 -21.26
C ARG A 644 28.24 9.72 -21.94
N ILE A 645 27.40 10.72 -21.67
CA ILE A 645 26.06 10.87 -22.25
C ILE A 645 26.16 11.59 -23.61
N ASP A 646 25.44 11.10 -24.61
CA ASP A 646 25.33 11.74 -25.93
C ASP A 646 23.99 12.46 -26.07
N ILE A 647 23.93 13.72 -25.62
CA ILE A 647 22.79 14.60 -25.87
C ILE A 647 23.10 15.44 -27.11
N ARG A 648 22.18 15.43 -28.08
CA ARG A 648 22.31 16.21 -29.32
C ARG A 648 21.11 17.12 -29.53
N VAL A 649 21.35 18.18 -30.28
CA VAL A 649 20.31 19.05 -30.83
C VAL A 649 19.57 18.28 -31.92
N GLY A 650 18.28 18.04 -31.70
CA GLY A 650 17.39 17.38 -32.66
C GLY A 650 16.30 18.31 -33.17
N LYS A 651 15.78 18.02 -34.37
CA LYS A 651 14.60 18.67 -34.94
C LYS A 651 13.52 17.63 -35.19
N ILE A 652 12.33 17.84 -34.62
CA ILE A 652 11.18 16.98 -34.88
C ILE A 652 10.68 17.26 -36.30
N ILE A 653 10.86 16.31 -37.21
CA ILE A 653 10.42 16.39 -38.61
C ILE A 653 8.96 15.97 -38.74
N LYS A 654 8.55 15.01 -37.92
CA LYS A 654 7.19 14.50 -37.88
C LYS A 654 6.88 14.04 -36.47
N ALA A 655 5.70 14.39 -35.97
CA ALA A 655 5.11 13.74 -34.80
C ALA A 655 3.71 13.22 -35.14
N GLU A 656 3.33 12.07 -34.61
CA GLU A 656 1.99 11.51 -34.73
C GLU A 656 1.59 10.76 -33.47
N LYS A 657 0.28 10.63 -33.21
CA LYS A 657 -0.20 9.82 -32.06
C LYS A 657 0.12 8.35 -32.31
N HIS A 658 0.55 7.66 -31.26
CA HIS A 658 0.82 6.24 -31.34
C HIS A 658 -0.48 5.46 -31.66
N PRO A 659 -0.47 4.52 -32.63
CA PRO A 659 -1.68 3.84 -33.09
C PRO A 659 -2.40 3.04 -32.00
N ASP A 660 -1.62 2.41 -31.11
CA ASP A 660 -2.12 1.54 -30.04
C ASP A 660 -1.98 2.14 -28.62
N ALA A 661 -1.76 3.45 -28.48
CA ALA A 661 -1.58 4.07 -27.16
C ALA A 661 -1.95 5.57 -27.10
N ASP A 662 -2.99 5.89 -26.32
CA ASP A 662 -3.54 7.25 -26.19
C ASP A 662 -2.61 8.26 -25.49
N SER A 663 -1.57 7.78 -24.82
CA SER A 663 -0.63 8.63 -24.06
C SER A 663 0.72 8.83 -24.74
N LEU A 664 0.93 8.25 -25.94
CA LEU A 664 2.24 8.25 -26.60
C LEU A 664 2.22 8.98 -27.95
N TYR A 665 3.28 9.72 -28.22
CA TYR A 665 3.63 10.18 -29.57
C TYR A 665 4.69 9.26 -30.17
N VAL A 666 4.71 9.21 -31.50
CA VAL A 666 5.79 8.65 -32.30
C VAL A 666 6.37 9.81 -33.10
N GLU A 667 7.65 10.11 -32.89
CA GLU A 667 8.35 11.22 -33.51
C GLU A 667 9.50 10.74 -34.40
N ASP A 668 9.63 11.31 -35.60
CA ASP A 668 10.84 11.21 -36.41
C ASP A 668 11.68 12.46 -36.14
N ILE A 669 12.80 12.28 -35.45
CA ILE A 669 13.68 13.38 -35.03
C ILE A 669 15.00 13.32 -35.79
N ASP A 670 15.30 14.37 -36.56
CA ASP A 670 16.61 14.56 -37.19
C ASP A 670 17.62 15.00 -36.14
N VAL A 671 18.63 14.16 -35.89
CA VAL A 671 19.72 14.40 -34.95
C VAL A 671 21.07 14.54 -35.67
N GLY A 672 21.04 14.98 -36.93
CA GLY A 672 22.22 15.20 -37.79
C GLY A 672 22.87 13.90 -38.28
N GLU A 673 22.10 12.83 -38.32
CA GLU A 673 22.49 11.52 -38.86
C GLU A 673 21.91 11.34 -40.27
N GLY A 674 22.36 10.32 -41.01
CA GLY A 674 21.90 10.09 -42.39
C GLY A 674 20.41 9.75 -42.53
N GLN A 675 19.72 9.45 -41.42
CA GLN A 675 18.27 9.23 -41.33
C GLN A 675 17.76 9.76 -39.97
N PRO A 676 16.53 10.30 -39.90
CA PRO A 676 15.89 10.62 -38.62
C PRO A 676 15.73 9.38 -37.73
N ARG A 677 15.75 9.58 -36.42
CA ARG A 677 15.48 8.52 -35.44
C ARG A 677 14.01 8.53 -35.04
N THR A 678 13.41 7.34 -35.01
CA THR A 678 12.10 7.16 -34.39
C THR A 678 12.23 7.22 -32.87
N VAL A 679 11.48 8.12 -32.25
CA VAL A 679 11.36 8.31 -30.80
C VAL A 679 9.91 8.05 -30.42
N VAL A 680 9.68 7.50 -29.22
CA VAL A 680 8.35 7.35 -28.66
C VAL A 680 8.32 8.05 -27.31
N SER A 681 7.47 9.08 -27.17
CA SER A 681 7.42 9.92 -25.97
C SER A 681 6.04 9.90 -25.29
N GLY A 682 6.02 10.11 -23.97
CA GLY A 682 4.79 10.19 -23.17
C GLY A 682 4.14 11.57 -23.12
N LEU A 683 4.32 12.40 -24.15
CA LEU A 683 4.02 13.85 -24.09
C LEU A 683 2.59 14.23 -24.46
N VAL A 684 1.73 13.29 -24.90
CA VAL A 684 0.36 13.56 -25.39
C VAL A 684 -0.52 14.33 -24.40
N LYS A 685 -0.34 14.08 -23.09
CA LYS A 685 -1.14 14.73 -22.05
C LYS A 685 -0.67 16.14 -21.71
N TYR A 686 0.51 16.54 -22.20
CA TYR A 686 1.22 17.73 -21.75
C TYR A 686 1.46 18.73 -22.87
N ILE A 687 1.76 18.26 -24.08
CA ILE A 687 2.11 19.10 -25.22
C ILE A 687 1.17 18.73 -26.39
N PRO A 688 0.37 19.67 -26.91
CA PRO A 688 -0.46 19.45 -28.09
C PRO A 688 0.36 19.01 -29.30
N LEU A 689 -0.23 18.23 -30.20
CA LEU A 689 0.47 17.66 -31.35
C LEU A 689 1.01 18.75 -32.29
N GLU A 690 0.30 19.87 -32.38
CA GLU A 690 0.62 21.02 -33.21
C GLU A 690 1.89 21.73 -32.70
N GLU A 691 2.12 21.70 -31.39
CA GLU A 691 3.29 22.28 -30.72
C GLU A 691 4.52 21.35 -30.74
N MET A 692 4.36 20.11 -31.23
CA MET A 692 5.47 19.16 -31.39
C MET A 692 6.14 19.28 -32.77
N GLN A 693 5.42 19.71 -33.81
CA GLN A 693 5.94 19.73 -35.18
C GLN A 693 7.04 20.79 -35.34
N GLU A 694 8.08 20.46 -36.11
CA GLU A 694 9.17 21.37 -36.49
C GLU A 694 9.95 21.97 -35.31
N ARG A 695 9.81 21.40 -34.11
CA ARG A 695 10.41 21.92 -32.89
C ARG A 695 11.84 21.43 -32.71
N MET A 696 12.71 22.34 -32.23
CA MET A 696 14.08 22.03 -31.84
C MET A 696 14.10 21.53 -30.40
N VAL A 697 14.77 20.40 -30.15
CA VAL A 697 14.75 19.70 -28.85
C VAL A 697 16.13 19.12 -28.52
N CYS A 698 16.40 18.91 -27.22
CA CYS A 698 17.55 18.13 -26.78
C CYS A 698 17.19 16.64 -26.73
N VAL A 699 18.03 15.79 -27.34
CA VAL A 699 17.74 14.36 -27.54
C VAL A 699 18.90 13.52 -27.03
N LEU A 700 18.61 12.53 -26.19
CA LEU A 700 19.58 11.54 -25.73
C LEU A 700 19.70 10.39 -26.73
N CYS A 701 20.87 10.27 -27.36
CA CYS A 701 21.11 9.43 -28.54
C CYS A 701 21.86 8.12 -28.25
N ASN A 702 22.49 7.93 -27.10
CA ASN A 702 23.27 6.72 -26.83
C ASN A 702 22.60 5.74 -25.85
N LEU A 703 21.28 5.84 -25.65
CA LEU A 703 20.51 4.78 -24.97
C LEU A 703 20.31 3.56 -25.87
N LYS A 704 20.21 2.38 -25.25
CA LYS A 704 19.80 1.16 -25.97
C LYS A 704 18.34 1.31 -26.43
N PRO A 705 17.99 0.99 -27.69
CA PRO A 705 16.62 1.09 -28.17
C PRO A 705 15.63 0.28 -27.31
N ALA A 706 14.48 0.88 -27.00
CA ALA A 706 13.44 0.30 -26.16
C ALA A 706 12.12 0.19 -26.92
N ALA A 707 11.44 -0.96 -26.81
CA ALA A 707 10.14 -1.15 -27.42
C ALA A 707 9.04 -0.59 -26.51
N MET A 708 8.25 0.36 -27.02
CA MET A 708 7.10 0.93 -26.35
C MET A 708 5.86 0.59 -27.18
N ARG A 709 4.99 -0.27 -26.64
CA ARG A 709 3.73 -0.68 -27.30
C ARG A 709 3.91 -1.19 -28.74
N GLY A 710 5.04 -1.83 -29.03
CA GLY A 710 5.34 -2.45 -30.33
C GLY A 710 6.26 -1.63 -31.24
N ILE A 711 6.43 -0.32 -30.97
CA ILE A 711 7.34 0.56 -31.74
C ILE A 711 8.66 0.72 -30.96
N LYS A 712 9.79 0.61 -31.66
CA LYS A 712 11.12 0.80 -31.03
C LYS A 712 11.49 2.28 -31.02
N SER A 713 11.72 2.83 -29.83
CA SER A 713 12.31 4.16 -29.64
C SER A 713 13.84 4.03 -29.67
N HIS A 714 14.47 4.77 -30.58
CA HIS A 714 15.92 4.76 -30.85
C HIS A 714 16.68 5.91 -30.20
N ALA A 715 15.96 6.81 -29.53
CA ALA A 715 16.49 7.89 -28.71
C ALA A 715 15.42 8.29 -27.67
N MET A 716 15.72 9.30 -26.86
CA MET A 716 14.78 9.87 -25.90
C MET A 716 14.84 11.39 -25.95
N VAL A 717 13.68 12.03 -26.06
CA VAL A 717 13.58 13.49 -25.99
C VAL A 717 13.62 13.96 -24.54
N LEU A 718 14.40 14.99 -24.24
CA LEU A 718 14.51 15.53 -22.87
C LEU A 718 13.39 16.52 -22.57
N ALA A 719 12.73 16.34 -21.43
CA ALA A 719 11.69 17.24 -20.95
C ALA A 719 11.85 17.55 -19.46
N ALA A 720 11.62 18.81 -19.07
CA ALA A 720 11.53 19.21 -17.68
C ALA A 720 10.10 18.99 -17.15
N SER A 721 10.01 18.58 -15.88
CA SER A 721 8.74 18.41 -15.18
C SER A 721 8.79 19.10 -13.82
N ASN A 722 7.67 19.74 -13.44
CA ASN A 722 7.51 20.35 -12.13
C ASN A 722 7.32 19.29 -11.02
N ALA A 723 7.42 19.70 -9.76
CA ALA A 723 7.46 18.79 -8.60
C ALA A 723 6.23 17.89 -8.42
N ASP A 724 5.05 18.31 -8.91
CA ASP A 724 3.80 17.55 -8.85
C ASP A 724 3.47 16.82 -10.17
N HIS A 725 4.36 16.89 -11.17
CA HIS A 725 4.21 16.29 -12.50
C HIS A 725 2.95 16.71 -13.28
N THR A 726 2.36 17.85 -12.92
CA THR A 726 1.18 18.40 -13.62
C THR A 726 1.57 19.16 -14.89
N LYS A 727 2.82 19.62 -15.00
CA LYS A 727 3.35 20.35 -16.14
C LYS A 727 4.65 19.73 -16.64
N VAL A 728 4.77 19.59 -17.97
CA VAL A 728 5.96 19.09 -18.65
C VAL A 728 6.28 20.01 -19.84
N GLU A 729 7.55 20.38 -20.00
CA GLU A 729 8.04 21.23 -21.08
C GLU A 729 9.28 20.59 -21.73
N LEU A 730 9.41 20.69 -23.05
CA LEU A 730 10.61 20.22 -23.75
C LEU A 730 11.82 21.09 -23.38
N VAL A 731 13.00 20.46 -23.30
CA VAL A 731 14.27 21.18 -23.18
C VAL A 731 14.70 21.64 -24.58
N GLU A 732 14.68 22.94 -24.80
CA GLU A 732 14.90 23.55 -26.10
C GLU A 732 16.33 24.12 -26.22
N PRO A 733 17.07 23.79 -27.29
CA PRO A 733 18.31 24.49 -27.61
C PRO A 733 18.00 25.85 -28.28
N PRO A 734 18.98 26.77 -28.34
CA PRO A 734 18.82 28.02 -29.07
C PRO A 734 18.43 27.79 -30.53
N LYS A 735 17.56 28.65 -31.09
CA LYS A 735 17.05 28.49 -32.48
C LYS A 735 18.13 28.45 -33.56
N SER A 736 19.30 29.04 -33.31
CA SER A 736 20.46 29.04 -34.20
C SER A 736 21.42 27.86 -33.98
N ALA A 737 21.14 26.95 -33.05
CA ALA A 737 21.94 25.75 -32.81
C ALA A 737 21.87 24.80 -34.02
N LYS A 738 22.97 24.11 -34.30
CA LYS A 738 23.04 23.23 -35.48
C LYS A 738 22.42 21.88 -35.15
N ILE A 739 21.61 21.33 -36.05
CA ILE A 739 21.05 19.98 -35.91
C ILE A 739 22.19 18.96 -35.85
N GLY A 740 22.11 18.03 -34.90
CA GLY A 740 23.13 17.02 -34.58
C GLY A 740 24.32 17.51 -33.78
N GLU A 741 24.36 18.80 -33.43
CA GLU A 741 25.36 19.33 -32.52
C GLU A 741 25.24 18.68 -31.14
N ARG A 742 26.37 18.24 -30.60
CA ARG A 742 26.44 17.69 -29.25
C ARG A 742 26.30 18.79 -28.21
N VAL A 743 25.39 18.61 -27.26
CA VAL A 743 25.26 19.45 -26.08
C VAL A 743 26.45 19.19 -25.15
N THR A 744 27.07 20.28 -24.70
CA THR A 744 28.28 20.27 -23.87
C THR A 744 27.95 20.79 -22.47
N PHE A 745 28.85 20.50 -21.53
CA PHE A 745 28.72 20.88 -20.12
C PHE A 745 30.05 21.51 -19.69
N PRO A 746 30.12 22.84 -19.47
CA PRO A 746 31.35 23.49 -19.03
C PRO A 746 32.01 22.79 -17.83
N GLY A 747 33.30 22.44 -17.95
CA GLY A 747 34.02 21.71 -16.90
C GLY A 747 33.96 20.19 -16.98
N TYR A 748 33.16 19.61 -17.88
CA TYR A 748 33.13 18.17 -18.14
C TYR A 748 33.65 17.89 -19.55
N GLN A 749 34.83 17.26 -19.63
CA GLN A 749 35.45 16.86 -20.90
C GLN A 749 35.40 15.35 -21.08
N GLY A 750 35.12 14.88 -22.28
CA GLY A 750 35.11 13.46 -22.62
C GLY A 750 34.25 13.13 -23.84
N GLU A 751 34.50 11.97 -24.44
CA GLU A 751 33.69 11.42 -25.53
C GLU A 751 32.52 10.60 -24.98
N PRO A 752 31.35 10.60 -25.65
CA PRO A 752 30.23 9.81 -25.21
C PRO A 752 30.49 8.32 -25.45
N ASP A 753 29.85 7.46 -24.66
CA ASP A 753 29.83 6.03 -24.98
C ASP A 753 29.02 5.82 -26.28
N ASP A 754 29.46 4.91 -27.18
CA ASP A 754 28.71 4.59 -28.41
C ASP A 754 27.27 4.13 -28.11
N VAL A 755 27.12 3.26 -27.10
CA VAL A 755 25.85 2.84 -26.52
C VAL A 755 26.06 2.64 -25.02
N LEU A 756 25.24 3.28 -24.20
CA LEU A 756 25.26 3.14 -22.75
C LEU A 756 24.93 1.71 -22.35
N ASN A 757 25.80 1.12 -21.51
CA ASN A 757 25.55 -0.18 -20.92
C ASN A 757 24.50 -0.07 -19.80
N PRO A 758 23.29 -0.65 -19.94
CA PRO A 758 22.23 -0.53 -18.94
C PRO A 758 22.63 -1.06 -17.56
N LYS A 759 23.57 -2.02 -17.49
CA LYS A 759 24.08 -2.57 -16.23
C LYS A 759 24.93 -1.59 -15.43
N LYS A 760 25.50 -0.57 -16.10
CA LYS A 760 26.34 0.45 -15.45
C LYS A 760 25.54 1.64 -14.93
N LYS A 761 24.20 1.68 -15.15
CA LYS A 761 23.26 2.70 -14.67
C LYS A 761 23.76 4.16 -14.90
N VAL A 762 24.42 4.40 -16.04
CA VAL A 762 25.14 5.67 -16.31
C VAL A 762 24.16 6.83 -16.45
N TRP A 763 23.08 6.63 -17.21
CA TRP A 763 22.03 7.64 -17.38
C TRP A 763 21.31 7.90 -16.06
N GLU A 764 20.91 6.86 -15.34
CA GLU A 764 20.18 6.95 -14.07
C GLU A 764 20.99 7.66 -12.98
N THR A 765 22.31 7.48 -12.97
CA THR A 765 23.21 8.16 -12.03
C THR A 765 23.35 9.66 -12.33
N VAL A 766 23.29 10.03 -13.61
CA VAL A 766 23.50 11.41 -14.06
C VAL A 766 22.19 12.21 -14.09
N GLN A 767 21.09 11.54 -14.42
CA GLN A 767 19.76 12.15 -14.57
C GLN A 767 19.26 12.79 -13.27
N VAL A 768 19.60 12.25 -12.09
CA VAL A 768 19.16 12.80 -10.79
C VAL A 768 19.64 14.23 -10.55
N ASP A 769 20.74 14.63 -11.20
CA ASP A 769 21.31 15.96 -11.10
C ASP A 769 20.88 16.88 -12.27
N LEU A 770 20.11 16.38 -13.24
CA LEU A 770 19.55 17.18 -14.33
C LEU A 770 18.27 17.90 -13.87
N HIS A 771 18.29 19.23 -13.92
CA HIS A 771 17.19 20.08 -13.46
C HIS A 771 17.21 21.42 -14.19
N THR A 772 16.14 22.20 -14.06
CA THR A 772 16.09 23.60 -14.53
C THR A 772 16.38 24.55 -13.39
N ASN A 773 17.15 25.62 -13.62
CA ASN A 773 17.41 26.61 -12.58
C ASN A 773 16.32 27.70 -12.53
N THR A 774 16.47 28.70 -11.66
CA THR A 774 15.53 29.83 -11.52
C THR A 774 15.45 30.73 -12.76
N GLU A 775 16.45 30.67 -13.64
CA GLU A 775 16.52 31.40 -14.91
C GLU A 775 15.99 30.57 -16.09
N LEU A 776 15.33 29.44 -15.82
CA LEU A 776 14.78 28.51 -16.82
C LEU A 776 15.83 27.83 -17.70
N VAL A 777 17.09 27.85 -17.28
CA VAL A 777 18.19 27.17 -17.96
C VAL A 777 18.24 25.71 -17.52
N ALA A 778 18.39 24.80 -18.48
CA ALA A 778 18.63 23.39 -18.20
C ALA A 778 20.07 23.19 -17.72
N CYS A 779 20.23 22.52 -16.58
CA CYS A 779 21.49 22.35 -15.89
C CYS A 779 21.73 20.89 -15.49
N TYR A 780 22.99 20.49 -15.45
CA TYR A 780 23.49 19.32 -14.72
C TYR A 780 24.24 19.80 -13.49
N LYS A 781 23.76 19.46 -12.28
CA LYS A 781 24.19 20.00 -10.98
C LYS A 781 24.02 21.51 -10.86
N ASP A 782 24.92 22.30 -11.41
CA ASP A 782 24.85 23.77 -11.50
C ASP A 782 25.44 24.28 -12.83
N VAL A 783 25.74 23.36 -13.76
CA VAL A 783 26.40 23.65 -15.02
C VAL A 783 25.38 23.62 -16.15
N PRO A 784 25.28 24.68 -16.98
CA PRO A 784 24.28 24.74 -18.03
C PRO A 784 24.57 23.74 -19.16
N LEU A 785 23.50 23.23 -19.76
CA LEU A 785 23.55 22.53 -21.05
C LEU A 785 23.84 23.57 -22.15
N THR A 786 24.98 23.48 -22.81
CA THR A 786 25.44 24.47 -23.80
C THR A 786 25.61 23.90 -25.20
N THR A 787 25.21 24.71 -26.18
CA THR A 787 25.54 24.58 -27.60
C THR A 787 26.45 25.74 -28.02
N SER A 788 27.00 25.68 -29.22
CA SER A 788 27.75 26.79 -29.84
C SER A 788 26.91 28.07 -30.02
N ALA A 789 25.59 27.94 -30.02
CA ALA A 789 24.64 29.04 -30.14
C ALA A 789 24.14 29.60 -28.79
N GLY A 790 24.48 28.97 -27.67
CA GLY A 790 24.03 29.38 -26.32
C GLY A 790 23.49 28.22 -25.47
N VAL A 791 22.87 28.57 -24.35
CA VAL A 791 22.34 27.63 -23.35
C VAL A 791 20.98 27.04 -23.77
N CYS A 792 20.71 25.80 -23.36
CA CYS A 792 19.40 25.17 -23.52
C CYS A 792 18.44 25.58 -22.39
N THR A 793 17.18 25.85 -22.71
CA THR A 793 16.20 26.42 -21.78
C THR A 793 14.86 25.69 -21.83
N VAL A 794 14.01 25.97 -20.85
CA VAL A 794 12.57 25.63 -20.85
C VAL A 794 11.74 26.90 -20.83
N SER A 795 10.43 26.80 -21.08
CA SER A 795 9.58 27.98 -21.23
C SER A 795 9.14 28.60 -19.91
N SER A 796 8.93 27.81 -18.85
CA SER A 796 8.51 28.34 -17.55
C SER A 796 8.74 27.45 -16.31
N ILE A 797 9.18 26.20 -16.46
CA ILE A 797 9.45 25.32 -15.31
C ILE A 797 10.77 25.73 -14.62
N GLN A 798 10.69 26.34 -13.44
CA GLN A 798 11.83 26.59 -12.54
C GLN A 798 12.02 25.41 -11.57
N SER A 799 13.27 25.06 -11.28
CA SER A 799 13.63 24.01 -10.31
C SER A 799 12.97 22.65 -10.60
N GLY A 800 12.67 22.36 -11.87
CA GLY A 800 12.04 21.11 -12.31
C GLY A 800 13.07 20.06 -12.63
N SER A 801 12.72 18.78 -12.45
CA SER A 801 13.61 17.67 -12.84
C SER A 801 13.54 17.45 -14.34
N ILE A 802 14.68 17.25 -15.00
CA ILE A 802 14.74 16.91 -16.43
C ILE A 802 14.89 15.40 -16.60
N ARG A 803 14.09 14.81 -17.49
CA ARG A 803 14.08 13.37 -17.76
C ARG A 803 13.98 13.06 -19.23
#